data_AF-A0A168RKS3-F1
#
_entry.id   AF-A0A168RKS3-F1
#
_cell.length_a   1.000
_cell.length_b   1.000
_cell.length_c   1.000
_cell.angle_alpha   90.00
_cell.angle_beta   90.00
_cell.angle_gamma   90.00
#
_symmetry.space_group_name_H-M   'P 1'
#
loop_
_entity.id
_entity.type
_entity.pdbx_description
1 polymer ?
#
loop_
_entity_poly.entity_id
_entity_poly.type
_entity_poly.pdbx_seq_one_letter_code
_entity_poly.pdbx_strand_id
1 'polypeptide(L)'
;MTRARKIKIFKTTLLLSGALVSTASLVSAVYFSRKKSEIEKYNTLSEKNVTPAITNKTNIIVVKDYDSLTDNPLEEIITTIKFVFEDQEIKREEIVLEEDETTKILDAENEIPKGFELDPKFHDANKEIILEYGKVNVIHIRPIKIVPITKIQFKANNENVGGELSFQVENLDEIKVNSYIPEGYKLIDNYEINLKIGETNIIPIEKIKVIVATKLTYKLINDSVIFTKDFKSVENTEFNATEYIPSGYEWDDSKGSQTLENLKAGKEYIFYIRKTIVTYNTKITYTYKNSELTSHTFTTQGSRSISKEEISQYIPNSYQLASTFDINSIRIGQENSIELVKSPVETKIIFKLNDKNGQTIYEKTFSTSPEEQITYKNLIPSGYVLSETAQQPTNEDNLQAGKTYTFFLREKIKTIFTTLVITANNKEVTRKVLISEEDEKITIEDISNSLPRGYKLDSNYQISTLKIGEVNTINVIKITIKHRTRLIYQTADGIVMTDATIPTVDDQEININLYMPTGYKLKSGEKPTIIVDDTTGKNIIKIERKEDDKPKPIVVEPDTPDPEPDPNPTRPVGKNLTAAEIRKIIYDGGSTVNASSRRYSKPSTLPTVEKAVISEAKKTEIRNQIKKLQEIAERVIKKPGTFTASDFEGIFPYKQPDVMEKFVKLMNGTPKREIGYADAYGTRDMTAEEIAIAFRDALKVAAASAEREMAEGRVIRWPSNIGEFVPTWGYDSKYNNPTLVSYIKANEKLAFPIADREYPRNGADQSKGKYPGWTDQDISSTYRIPGGKPSYGQTSNGRDFIDGGGIAVREYTPNSDNSLGQEKGKQKVAFMDASNPNAVNNIIQFLRSNRDISGLFIKNIGLKDENQDISNILKQIPSSIDKLTLIYDTEKMIGISALKNLRLKQAELLTTLPNTDDNIGDGNLSIYKFGWGIDPIAFKNTEFVPYDFQMTRGWDNYKSNIVYTGPIQFNVIRPDKGSTLDDIKTGFDMVLRTKKDWRVFNGQFGDQGYPIKIDLSLTKFNSLKGINLGEYYFRVLKLPSKRSTFTFNIADLGASQFSKILADWGPTAKPMIVFGDLQTSKIHLKGTAQDFSGKWNKELQGFLTGVLNNQQAREIIVDDNNVKQIITGSPGWKSEFKISIASDNNGGLNFE
;
A
#
# COMPACT_ATOMS: atom_id res chain seq x y z
N MET A 1 33.12 -11.74 13.36
CA MET A 1 31.86 -12.45 13.70
C MET A 1 31.04 -11.77 14.82
N THR A 2 31.65 -11.09 15.79
CA THR A 2 30.98 -10.39 16.91
C THR A 2 30.11 -9.19 16.50
N ARG A 3 30.48 -8.48 15.42
CA ARG A 3 29.66 -7.39 14.83
C ARG A 3 28.36 -7.92 14.22
N ALA A 4 28.37 -9.13 13.65
CA ALA A 4 27.19 -9.77 13.08
C ALA A 4 26.19 -10.23 14.16
N ARG A 5 26.65 -10.67 15.34
CA ARG A 5 25.77 -11.01 16.48
C ARG A 5 25.13 -9.76 17.12
N LYS A 6 25.89 -8.67 17.30
CA LYS A 6 25.33 -7.39 17.80
C LYS A 6 24.36 -6.75 16.79
N ILE A 7 24.65 -6.84 15.48
CA ILE A 7 23.73 -6.41 14.42
C ILE A 7 22.49 -7.30 14.37
N LYS A 8 22.61 -8.61 14.64
CA LYS A 8 21.46 -9.53 14.68
C LYS A 8 20.55 -9.22 15.87
N ILE A 9 21.09 -8.99 17.07
CA ILE A 9 20.31 -8.61 18.27
C ILE A 9 19.62 -7.25 18.06
N PHE A 10 20.35 -6.24 17.56
CA PHE A 10 19.77 -4.92 17.27
C PHE A 10 18.69 -4.98 16.18
N LYS A 11 18.87 -5.81 15.15
CA LYS A 11 17.85 -6.05 14.10
C LYS A 11 16.62 -6.78 14.63
N THR A 12 16.78 -7.74 15.55
CA THR A 12 15.64 -8.45 16.17
C THR A 12 14.83 -7.50 17.06
N THR A 13 15.47 -6.60 17.80
CA THR A 13 14.78 -5.57 18.61
C THR A 13 14.08 -4.51 17.74
N LEU A 14 14.66 -4.13 16.60
CA LEU A 14 14.04 -3.21 15.62
C LEU A 14 12.88 -3.86 14.85
N LEU A 15 12.95 -5.18 14.59
CA LEU A 15 11.86 -5.95 13.97
C LEU A 15 10.71 -6.22 14.95
N LEU A 16 10.99 -6.43 16.24
CA LEU A 16 9.96 -6.58 17.29
C LEU A 16 9.23 -5.26 17.57
N SER A 17 9.94 -4.12 17.55
CA SER A 17 9.32 -2.79 17.62
C SER A 17 8.66 -2.37 16.30
N GLY A 18 9.13 -2.85 15.14
CA GLY A 18 8.48 -2.62 13.85
C GLY A 18 7.20 -3.45 13.62
N ALA A 19 7.14 -4.68 14.15
CA ALA A 19 5.96 -5.54 14.03
C ALA A 19 4.81 -5.11 14.96
N LEU A 20 5.14 -4.63 16.17
CA LEU A 20 4.14 -4.19 17.18
C LEU A 20 3.63 -2.75 17.00
N VAL A 21 4.25 -1.93 16.15
CA VAL A 21 3.86 -0.53 15.93
C VAL A 21 3.41 -0.28 14.47
N SER A 22 2.96 -1.34 13.80
CA SER A 22 2.64 -1.33 12.36
C SER A 22 1.29 -0.69 11.99
N THR A 23 0.47 -0.23 12.94
CA THR A 23 -0.79 0.48 12.63
C THR A 23 -0.83 1.97 13.01
N ALA A 24 0.16 2.52 13.74
CA ALA A 24 0.11 3.94 14.16
C ALA A 24 1.40 4.77 13.98
N SER A 25 2.60 4.16 13.89
CA SER A 25 3.86 4.96 13.89
C SER A 25 4.40 5.36 12.52
N LEU A 26 4.00 4.70 11.42
CA LEU A 26 4.45 5.07 10.07
C LEU A 26 3.94 6.44 9.61
N VAL A 27 2.81 6.93 10.16
CA VAL A 27 2.27 8.27 9.86
C VAL A 27 3.12 9.38 10.48
N SER A 28 3.77 9.14 11.63
CA SER A 28 4.52 10.17 12.36
C SER A 28 5.94 10.40 11.81
N ALA A 29 6.63 9.34 11.38
CA ALA A 29 7.99 9.44 10.85
C ALA A 29 8.04 10.02 9.42
N VAL A 30 6.99 9.80 8.61
CA VAL A 30 6.88 10.39 7.26
C VAL A 30 6.53 11.88 7.33
N TYR A 31 5.72 12.31 8.32
CA TYR A 31 5.30 13.71 8.49
C TYR A 31 6.45 14.65 8.89
N PHE A 32 7.40 14.22 9.73
CA PHE A 32 8.53 15.07 10.13
C PHE A 32 9.61 15.25 9.05
N SER A 33 9.64 14.43 7.99
CA SER A 33 10.51 14.64 6.83
C SER A 33 9.95 15.63 5.79
N ARG A 34 8.75 16.19 6.00
CA ARG A 34 7.98 16.97 5.01
C ARG A 34 7.93 18.48 5.26
N LYS A 35 8.75 19.06 6.15
CA LYS A 35 8.78 20.52 6.37
C LYS A 35 10.15 21.16 6.13
N LYS A 36 10.59 21.19 4.86
CA LYS A 36 11.55 22.17 4.32
C LYS A 36 11.51 22.12 2.79
N SER A 37 11.40 23.28 2.12
CA SER A 37 11.06 23.52 0.68
C SER A 37 9.54 23.55 0.47
N GLU A 38 8.86 24.64 0.11
CA GLU A 38 9.25 25.94 -0.46
C GLU A 38 8.26 27.03 -0.01
N ILE A 39 8.80 28.23 0.21
CA ILE A 39 8.11 29.53 0.24
C ILE A 39 8.47 30.18 -1.11
N GLU A 40 7.49 30.61 -1.91
CA GLU A 40 7.24 32.02 -2.32
C GLU A 40 6.46 32.18 -3.65
N LYS A 41 5.62 33.25 -3.69
CA LYS A 41 4.94 33.95 -4.81
C LYS A 41 3.59 33.37 -5.30
N TYR A 42 2.49 34.12 -5.41
CA TYR A 42 2.29 35.52 -5.83
C TYR A 42 1.16 36.26 -5.07
N ASN A 43 1.24 37.59 -5.13
CA ASN A 43 0.34 38.61 -4.56
C ASN A 43 -0.84 39.01 -5.47
N THR A 44 -1.93 39.44 -4.81
CA THR A 44 -2.93 40.52 -5.13
C THR A 44 -3.78 40.46 -6.41
N LEU A 45 -5.12 40.58 -6.24
CA LEU A 45 -5.97 41.60 -6.88
C LEU A 45 -7.35 41.70 -6.18
N SER A 46 -7.88 42.91 -6.18
CA SER A 46 -8.95 43.51 -5.35
C SER A 46 -10.38 43.42 -5.92
N GLU A 47 -11.35 43.46 -5.00
CA GLU A 47 -12.72 44.04 -5.03
C GLU A 47 -13.58 44.08 -6.32
N LYS A 48 -14.82 43.60 -6.19
CA LYS A 48 -16.05 44.42 -6.37
C LYS A 48 -17.31 43.69 -5.92
N ASN A 49 -18.04 44.28 -4.97
CA ASN A 49 -19.42 43.93 -4.65
C ASN A 49 -20.37 44.51 -5.70
N VAL A 50 -21.31 43.70 -6.20
CA VAL A 50 -22.48 44.15 -6.95
C VAL A 50 -23.72 43.66 -6.21
N THR A 51 -24.56 44.58 -5.75
CA THR A 51 -25.93 44.31 -5.30
C THR A 51 -26.85 44.23 -6.51
N PRO A 52 -27.61 43.14 -6.74
CA PRO A 52 -28.69 43.15 -7.70
C PRO A 52 -29.95 43.78 -7.07
N ALA A 53 -30.49 44.81 -7.71
CA ALA A 53 -31.87 45.26 -7.51
C ALA A 53 -32.72 44.68 -8.64
N ILE A 54 -33.71 43.85 -8.30
CA ILE A 54 -34.74 43.39 -9.23
C ILE A 54 -36.01 44.17 -8.89
N THR A 55 -36.52 44.96 -9.84
CA THR A 55 -37.87 45.53 -9.78
C THR A 55 -38.74 44.76 -10.77
N ASN A 56 -39.70 43.98 -10.28
CA ASN A 56 -40.73 43.32 -11.10
C ASN A 56 -41.90 44.30 -11.27
N LYS A 57 -41.93 45.04 -12.38
CA LYS A 57 -43.09 45.86 -12.76
C LYS A 57 -43.91 45.09 -13.80
N THR A 58 -45.20 44.88 -13.52
CA THR A 58 -46.16 44.26 -14.44
C THR A 58 -47.12 45.33 -14.95
N ASN A 59 -47.22 45.46 -16.27
CA ASN A 59 -48.07 46.45 -16.91
C ASN A 59 -49.42 45.85 -17.36
N ILE A 60 -50.47 46.66 -17.35
CA ILE A 60 -51.77 46.35 -17.97
C ILE A 60 -51.81 47.05 -19.33
N ILE A 61 -52.07 46.33 -20.41
CA ILE A 61 -52.02 46.85 -21.79
C ILE A 61 -53.39 46.70 -22.44
N VAL A 62 -54.01 47.79 -22.88
CA VAL A 62 -55.24 47.75 -23.69
C VAL A 62 -54.89 47.79 -25.16
N VAL A 63 -55.29 46.80 -25.96
CA VAL A 63 -54.97 46.70 -27.40
C VAL A 63 -56.24 46.60 -28.24
N LYS A 64 -56.33 47.41 -29.31
CA LYS A 64 -57.42 47.36 -30.30
C LYS A 64 -57.08 46.34 -31.40
N ASP A 65 -57.92 45.31 -31.58
CA ASP A 65 -57.78 44.37 -32.70
C ASP A 65 -58.26 45.05 -34.01
N TYR A 66 -57.40 45.00 -35.04
CA TYR A 66 -57.66 45.66 -36.33
C TYR A 66 -58.70 44.90 -37.16
N ASP A 67 -59.86 45.53 -37.38
CA ASP A 67 -60.75 45.21 -38.51
C ASP A 67 -60.89 46.43 -39.44
N SER A 68 -60.96 46.17 -40.74
CA SER A 68 -60.68 47.12 -41.83
C SER A 68 -61.72 48.23 -42.03
N LEU A 69 -61.22 49.48 -41.96
CA LEU A 69 -61.61 50.73 -42.63
C LEU A 69 -62.98 50.83 -43.34
N THR A 70 -63.90 51.59 -42.74
CA THR A 70 -64.80 52.53 -43.45
C THR A 70 -65.18 53.70 -42.54
N ASP A 71 -64.98 54.94 -43.05
CA ASP A 71 -65.19 56.22 -42.37
C ASP A 71 -66.62 56.43 -41.84
N ASN A 72 -66.75 56.67 -40.53
CA ASN A 72 -67.93 57.20 -39.85
C ASN A 72 -67.48 58.14 -38.70
N PRO A 73 -68.32 59.10 -38.25
CA PRO A 73 -67.90 60.13 -37.30
C PRO A 73 -67.56 59.55 -35.92
N LEU A 74 -66.47 60.09 -35.35
CA LEU A 74 -65.80 59.70 -34.10
C LEU A 74 -66.75 59.43 -32.93
N GLU A 75 -66.85 58.17 -32.51
CA GLU A 75 -67.43 57.77 -31.22
C GLU A 75 -66.29 57.42 -30.24
N GLU A 76 -66.29 58.07 -29.07
CA GLU A 76 -65.40 57.72 -27.95
C GLU A 76 -65.69 56.29 -27.49
N ILE A 77 -64.69 55.42 -27.49
CA ILE A 77 -64.85 54.02 -27.05
C ILE A 77 -64.43 53.90 -25.59
N ILE A 78 -65.39 53.57 -24.74
CA ILE A 78 -65.17 53.37 -23.31
C ILE A 78 -64.80 51.90 -23.06
N THR A 79 -63.61 51.68 -22.50
CA THR A 79 -63.18 50.35 -22.03
C THR A 79 -63.30 50.29 -20.51
N THR A 80 -63.95 49.26 -19.97
CA THR A 80 -64.14 49.11 -18.52
C THR A 80 -63.19 48.06 -17.94
N ILE A 81 -62.49 48.40 -16.87
CA ILE A 81 -61.66 47.49 -16.07
C ILE A 81 -62.38 47.22 -14.74
N LYS A 82 -62.57 45.94 -14.41
CA LYS A 82 -63.25 45.49 -13.20
C LYS A 82 -62.30 44.63 -12.36
N PHE A 83 -61.92 45.12 -11.19
CA PHE A 83 -61.14 44.35 -10.22
C PHE A 83 -62.07 43.56 -9.30
N VAL A 84 -61.86 42.24 -9.20
CA VAL A 84 -62.72 41.32 -8.45
C VAL A 84 -61.97 40.46 -7.45
N PHE A 85 -62.56 40.22 -6.29
CA PHE A 85 -62.10 39.23 -5.31
C PHE A 85 -63.28 38.34 -4.93
N GLU A 86 -63.11 37.02 -5.03
CA GLU A 86 -64.18 36.02 -4.75
C GLU A 86 -65.52 36.38 -5.43
N ASP A 87 -65.45 36.73 -6.72
CA ASP A 87 -66.57 37.14 -7.57
C ASP A 87 -67.28 38.45 -7.18
N GLN A 88 -66.83 39.14 -6.12
CA GLN A 88 -67.29 40.47 -5.74
C GLN A 88 -66.47 41.57 -6.44
N GLU A 89 -67.17 42.56 -7.00
CA GLU A 89 -66.55 43.76 -7.58
C GLU A 89 -65.97 44.66 -6.49
N ILE A 90 -64.66 44.91 -6.55
CA ILE A 90 -63.93 45.71 -5.56
C ILE A 90 -63.67 47.14 -6.09
N LYS A 91 -63.32 47.28 -7.37
CA LYS A 91 -63.17 48.56 -8.06
C LYS A 91 -63.54 48.40 -9.52
N ARG A 92 -64.16 49.43 -10.08
CA ARG A 92 -64.41 49.58 -11.51
C ARG A 92 -63.81 50.89 -11.99
N GLU A 93 -63.20 50.83 -13.16
CA GLU A 93 -62.60 51.98 -13.81
C GLU A 93 -62.99 51.98 -15.28
N GLU A 94 -63.39 53.14 -15.78
CA GLU A 94 -63.74 53.33 -17.18
C GLU A 94 -62.71 54.24 -17.80
N ILE A 95 -62.12 53.78 -18.90
CA ILE A 95 -61.06 54.48 -19.60
C ILE A 95 -61.61 54.83 -20.97
N VAL A 96 -61.71 56.13 -21.22
CA VAL A 96 -62.04 56.68 -22.53
C VAL A 96 -60.75 56.71 -23.34
N LEU A 97 -60.79 56.09 -24.52
CA LEU A 97 -59.65 56.01 -25.43
C LEU A 97 -60.03 56.69 -26.74
N GLU A 98 -59.15 57.56 -27.25
CA GLU A 98 -59.33 58.21 -28.55
C GLU A 98 -59.06 57.20 -29.69
N GLU A 99 -59.72 57.33 -30.84
CA GLU A 99 -59.76 56.28 -31.88
C GLU A 99 -58.39 56.02 -32.55
N ASP A 100 -57.41 56.92 -32.39
CA ASP A 100 -56.04 56.80 -32.91
C ASP A 100 -55.03 56.19 -31.90
N GLU A 101 -55.39 56.00 -30.62
CA GLU A 101 -54.57 55.26 -29.66
C GLU A 101 -54.66 53.75 -29.88
N THR A 102 -53.67 53.18 -30.57
CA THR A 102 -53.63 51.73 -30.85
C THR A 102 -53.31 50.88 -29.61
N THR A 103 -52.71 51.48 -28.58
CA THR A 103 -52.34 50.79 -27.34
C THR A 103 -52.18 51.78 -26.18
N LYS A 104 -52.74 51.46 -25.00
CA LYS A 104 -52.49 52.20 -23.75
C LYS A 104 -51.94 51.27 -22.68
N ILE A 105 -50.83 51.68 -22.05
CA ILE A 105 -50.15 50.92 -20.99
C ILE A 105 -50.43 51.61 -19.64
N LEU A 106 -50.96 50.87 -18.68
CA LEU A 106 -51.26 51.30 -17.33
C LEU A 106 -50.39 50.54 -16.32
N ASP A 107 -49.92 51.23 -15.29
CA ASP A 107 -49.08 50.64 -14.24
C ASP A 107 -49.98 49.94 -13.21
N ALA A 108 -49.88 48.60 -13.13
CA ALA A 108 -50.74 47.81 -12.26
C ALA A 108 -50.63 48.21 -10.77
N GLU A 109 -49.48 48.72 -10.32
CA GLU A 109 -49.30 49.16 -8.93
C GLU A 109 -50.19 50.35 -8.56
N ASN A 110 -50.52 51.21 -9.52
CA ASN A 110 -51.33 52.40 -9.29
C ASN A 110 -52.84 52.13 -9.46
N GLU A 111 -53.20 51.14 -10.26
CA GLU A 111 -54.60 50.87 -10.60
C GLU A 111 -55.31 49.89 -9.65
N ILE A 112 -54.56 49.02 -8.98
CA ILE A 112 -55.13 48.05 -8.02
C ILE A 112 -55.62 48.78 -6.75
N PRO A 113 -56.80 48.44 -6.21
CA PRO A 113 -57.30 49.00 -4.96
C PRO A 113 -56.34 48.81 -3.79
N LYS A 114 -56.11 49.88 -3.02
CA LYS A 114 -55.23 49.84 -1.85
C LYS A 114 -55.66 48.73 -0.88
N GLY A 115 -54.71 47.87 -0.51
CA GLY A 115 -54.95 46.71 0.37
C GLY A 115 -55.17 45.39 -0.36
N PHE A 116 -55.07 45.38 -1.69
CA PHE A 116 -55.16 44.18 -2.53
C PHE A 116 -53.94 44.05 -3.45
N GLU A 117 -53.64 42.83 -3.89
CA GLU A 117 -52.63 42.49 -4.90
C GLU A 117 -53.25 41.59 -5.99
N LEU A 118 -52.61 41.45 -7.15
CA LEU A 118 -53.07 40.51 -8.19
C LEU A 118 -53.09 39.09 -7.62
N ASP A 119 -54.17 38.34 -7.88
CA ASP A 119 -54.19 36.94 -7.47
C ASP A 119 -53.30 36.10 -8.42
N PRO A 120 -52.18 35.55 -7.95
CA PRO A 120 -51.25 34.79 -8.77
C PRO A 120 -51.85 33.50 -9.36
N LYS A 121 -53.03 33.08 -8.88
CA LYS A 121 -53.78 31.97 -9.51
C LYS A 121 -54.29 32.31 -10.90
N PHE A 122 -54.58 33.58 -11.17
CA PHE A 122 -55.21 34.04 -12.41
C PHE A 122 -54.23 34.84 -13.28
N HIS A 123 -53.24 35.49 -12.68
CA HIS A 123 -52.28 36.34 -13.38
C HIS A 123 -50.84 35.94 -13.04
N ASP A 124 -49.99 35.78 -14.05
CA ASP A 124 -48.56 35.51 -13.86
C ASP A 124 -47.84 36.81 -13.48
N ALA A 125 -47.08 36.80 -12.38
CA ALA A 125 -46.51 37.99 -11.76
C ALA A 125 -45.48 38.74 -12.63
N ASN A 126 -45.05 38.17 -13.77
CA ASN A 126 -44.11 38.79 -14.71
C ASN A 126 -44.65 38.93 -16.15
N LYS A 127 -45.95 38.71 -16.38
CA LYS A 127 -46.57 38.87 -17.72
C LYS A 127 -47.53 40.04 -17.74
N GLU A 128 -47.45 40.82 -18.80
CA GLU A 128 -48.36 41.94 -19.06
C GLU A 128 -49.80 41.43 -19.20
N ILE A 129 -50.75 42.13 -18.57
CA ILE A 129 -52.17 41.79 -18.63
C ILE A 129 -52.77 42.52 -19.83
N ILE A 130 -53.14 41.78 -20.87
CA ILE A 130 -53.72 42.37 -22.09
C ILE A 130 -55.24 42.45 -21.94
N LEU A 131 -55.81 43.64 -22.14
CA LEU A 131 -57.24 43.91 -22.07
C LEU A 131 -57.83 44.10 -23.47
N GLU A 132 -59.04 43.57 -23.68
CA GLU A 132 -59.81 43.72 -24.91
C GLU A 132 -60.47 45.10 -24.97
N TYR A 133 -60.18 45.85 -26.04
CA TYR A 133 -60.66 47.20 -26.26
C TYR A 133 -62.19 47.28 -26.41
N GLY A 134 -62.82 48.27 -25.77
CA GLY A 134 -64.28 48.50 -25.82
C GLY A 134 -65.12 47.48 -25.03
N LYS A 135 -64.49 46.62 -24.22
CA LYS A 135 -65.17 45.59 -23.41
C LYS A 135 -64.94 45.79 -21.91
N VAL A 136 -65.70 45.02 -21.12
CA VAL A 136 -65.49 44.88 -19.68
C VAL A 136 -64.45 43.78 -19.43
N ASN A 137 -63.30 44.18 -18.92
CA ASN A 137 -62.20 43.27 -18.63
C ASN A 137 -62.12 43.01 -17.12
N VAL A 138 -62.06 41.74 -16.71
CA VAL A 138 -62.11 41.33 -15.30
C VAL A 138 -60.73 40.93 -14.80
N ILE A 139 -60.22 41.63 -13.78
CA ILE A 139 -58.91 41.39 -13.15
C ILE A 139 -59.12 40.84 -11.73
N HIS A 140 -58.76 39.58 -11.53
CA HIS A 140 -58.79 38.94 -10.20
C HIS A 140 -57.67 39.45 -9.27
N ILE A 141 -58.08 39.92 -8.09
CA ILE A 141 -57.22 40.43 -7.01
C ILE A 141 -57.52 39.70 -5.70
N ARG A 142 -56.60 39.73 -4.74
CA ARG A 142 -56.77 39.19 -3.39
C ARG A 142 -56.27 40.16 -2.31
N PRO A 143 -56.80 40.12 -1.07
CA PRO A 143 -56.32 40.99 0.01
C PRO A 143 -54.83 40.79 0.28
N ILE A 144 -54.10 41.89 0.48
CA ILE A 144 -52.70 41.85 0.95
C ILE A 144 -52.71 41.30 2.37
N LYS A 145 -52.07 40.14 2.56
CA LYS A 145 -51.93 39.51 3.88
C LYS A 145 -50.99 40.37 4.74
N ILE A 146 -51.51 41.03 5.77
CA ILE A 146 -50.71 41.85 6.68
C ILE A 146 -49.98 40.92 7.66
N VAL A 147 -48.69 40.68 7.40
CA VAL A 147 -47.80 39.93 8.30
C VAL A 147 -47.26 40.90 9.37
N PRO A 148 -47.40 40.61 10.68
CA PRO A 148 -46.91 41.50 11.73
C PRO A 148 -45.39 41.68 11.64
N ILE A 149 -44.93 42.92 11.78
CA ILE A 149 -43.50 43.26 11.74
C ILE A 149 -42.89 42.94 13.10
N THR A 150 -42.05 41.90 13.15
CA THR A 150 -41.21 41.56 14.30
C THR A 150 -39.90 42.33 14.18
N LYS A 151 -39.49 43.04 15.24
CA LYS A 151 -38.26 43.84 15.24
C LYS A 151 -37.20 43.20 16.13
N ILE A 152 -35.93 43.36 15.76
CA ILE A 152 -34.77 42.98 16.58
C ILE A 152 -33.88 44.20 16.77
N GLN A 153 -33.56 44.49 18.03
CA GLN A 153 -32.61 45.54 18.41
C GLN A 153 -31.49 44.95 19.25
N PHE A 154 -30.25 45.07 18.79
CA PHE A 154 -29.10 44.65 19.58
C PHE A 154 -28.65 45.75 20.55
N LYS A 155 -28.28 45.36 21.78
CA LYS A 155 -27.73 46.27 22.79
C LYS A 155 -26.45 45.76 23.41
N ALA A 156 -25.42 46.60 23.50
CA ALA A 156 -24.24 46.37 24.33
C ALA A 156 -24.14 47.45 25.40
N ASN A 157 -23.94 47.07 26.66
CA ASN A 157 -23.87 48.02 27.79
C ASN A 157 -25.03 49.04 27.82
N ASN A 158 -26.24 48.59 27.52
CA ASN A 158 -27.47 49.39 27.45
C ASN A 158 -27.57 50.41 26.29
N GLU A 159 -26.59 50.48 25.40
CA GLU A 159 -26.63 51.30 24.18
C GLU A 159 -27.02 50.45 22.96
N ASN A 160 -27.77 51.05 22.02
CA ASN A 160 -28.15 50.39 20.77
C ASN A 160 -26.91 50.24 19.87
N VAL A 161 -26.64 49.02 19.43
CA VAL A 161 -25.51 48.71 18.55
C VAL A 161 -26.06 48.22 17.20
N GLY A 162 -25.74 48.97 16.14
CA GLY A 162 -26.32 48.75 14.81
C GLY A 162 -27.75 49.31 14.66
N GLY A 163 -28.31 49.16 13.46
CA GLY A 163 -29.69 49.55 13.17
C GLY A 163 -30.71 48.53 13.67
N GLU A 164 -31.94 48.98 13.93
CA GLU A 164 -33.07 48.09 14.21
C GLU A 164 -33.40 47.27 12.95
N LEU A 165 -33.54 45.95 13.12
CA LEU A 165 -33.89 45.04 12.04
C LEU A 165 -35.39 44.73 12.11
N SER A 166 -36.08 44.79 10.98
CA SER A 166 -37.52 44.53 10.89
C SER A 166 -37.77 43.33 9.98
N PHE A 167 -38.55 42.37 10.45
CA PHE A 167 -38.87 41.12 9.76
C PHE A 167 -40.39 40.96 9.70
N GLN A 168 -40.93 40.74 8.50
CA GLN A 168 -42.32 40.32 8.31
C GLN A 168 -42.33 38.80 8.18
N VAL A 169 -42.57 38.10 9.29
CA VAL A 169 -42.55 36.63 9.35
C VAL A 169 -43.74 36.08 10.12
N GLU A 170 -44.23 34.91 9.71
CA GLU A 170 -45.31 34.18 10.40
C GLU A 170 -44.75 33.16 11.40
N ASN A 171 -43.49 32.73 11.21
CA ASN A 171 -42.78 31.84 12.11
C ASN A 171 -41.41 32.44 12.49
N LEU A 172 -41.09 32.45 13.79
CA LEU A 172 -39.83 32.94 14.33
C LEU A 172 -38.62 32.09 13.93
N ASP A 173 -38.82 30.82 13.56
CA ASP A 173 -37.75 29.92 13.10
C ASP A 173 -37.06 30.43 11.81
N GLU A 174 -37.72 31.34 11.08
CA GLU A 174 -37.17 31.98 9.89
C GLU A 174 -36.15 33.08 10.24
N ILE A 175 -36.20 33.64 11.45
CA ILE A 175 -35.28 34.68 11.89
C ILE A 175 -34.02 34.06 12.52
N LYS A 176 -32.96 33.94 11.74
CA LYS A 176 -31.64 33.50 12.22
C LYS A 176 -30.90 34.64 12.91
N VAL A 177 -31.27 34.98 14.14
CA VAL A 177 -30.72 36.12 14.90
C VAL A 177 -29.18 36.16 14.91
N ASN A 178 -28.53 35.00 15.00
CA ASN A 178 -27.07 34.88 15.03
C ASN A 178 -26.38 35.42 13.76
N SER A 179 -27.04 35.38 12.59
CA SER A 179 -26.45 35.90 11.34
C SER A 179 -26.52 37.42 11.23
N TYR A 180 -27.21 38.10 12.14
CA TYR A 180 -27.43 39.54 12.10
C TYR A 180 -26.71 40.32 13.20
N ILE A 181 -25.95 39.64 14.05
CA ILE A 181 -25.15 40.30 15.08
C ILE A 181 -24.12 41.21 14.39
N PRO A 182 -24.05 42.52 14.74
CA PRO A 182 -23.10 43.45 14.13
C PRO A 182 -21.64 42.98 14.24
N GLU A 183 -20.86 43.23 13.18
CA GLU A 183 -19.45 42.86 13.13
C GLU A 183 -18.67 43.48 14.30
N GLY A 184 -17.83 42.68 14.94
CA GLY A 184 -17.10 43.08 16.16
C GLY A 184 -17.90 42.90 17.46
N TYR A 185 -19.05 42.23 17.44
CA TYR A 185 -19.84 41.86 18.62
C TYR A 185 -20.24 40.38 18.58
N LYS A 186 -20.46 39.79 19.77
CA LYS A 186 -21.01 38.44 19.95
C LYS A 186 -22.15 38.46 20.96
N LEU A 187 -23.00 37.43 20.95
CA LEU A 187 -23.96 37.23 22.03
C LEU A 187 -23.24 37.05 23.37
N ILE A 188 -23.88 37.53 24.43
CA ILE A 188 -23.43 37.25 25.80
C ILE A 188 -23.53 35.73 26.03
N ASP A 189 -22.48 35.15 26.60
CA ASP A 189 -22.40 33.71 26.83
C ASP A 189 -23.60 33.24 27.70
N ASN A 190 -24.25 32.13 27.31
CA ASN A 190 -25.46 31.55 27.90
C ASN A 190 -26.77 32.37 27.74
N TYR A 191 -26.84 33.35 26.84
CA TYR A 191 -28.11 34.01 26.53
C TYR A 191 -29.00 33.16 25.58
N GLU A 192 -30.17 32.74 26.06
CA GLU A 192 -31.18 32.07 25.24
C GLU A 192 -32.06 33.09 24.52
N ILE A 193 -32.12 33.00 23.19
CA ILE A 193 -32.87 33.92 22.34
C ILE A 193 -34.34 33.49 22.33
N ASN A 194 -35.20 34.26 22.99
CA ASN A 194 -36.64 34.07 23.01
C ASN A 194 -37.32 35.22 22.28
N LEU A 195 -37.66 35.03 21.00
CA LEU A 195 -38.34 36.04 20.20
C LEU A 195 -39.86 35.99 20.40
N LYS A 196 -40.53 37.12 20.20
CA LYS A 196 -41.99 37.26 20.12
C LYS A 196 -42.40 37.91 18.81
N ILE A 197 -43.38 37.30 18.14
CA ILE A 197 -43.90 37.77 16.84
C ILE A 197 -44.62 39.10 17.02
N GLY A 198 -44.32 40.07 16.15
CA GLY A 198 -44.96 41.39 16.13
C GLY A 198 -44.45 42.38 17.18
N GLU A 199 -43.44 42.01 17.97
CA GLU A 199 -42.82 42.86 18.99
C GLU A 199 -41.39 43.27 18.63
N THR A 200 -40.84 44.28 19.32
CA THR A 200 -39.41 44.59 19.32
C THR A 200 -38.68 43.75 20.36
N ASN A 201 -37.84 42.83 19.89
CA ASN A 201 -37.05 41.91 20.68
C ASN A 201 -35.65 42.49 20.91
N ILE A 202 -35.31 42.76 22.17
CA ILE A 202 -34.01 43.34 22.54
C ILE A 202 -33.03 42.22 22.87
N ILE A 203 -31.95 42.13 22.08
CA ILE A 203 -30.95 41.08 22.21
C ILE A 203 -29.64 41.67 22.77
N PRO A 204 -29.20 41.25 23.97
CA PRO A 204 -27.96 41.74 24.56
C PRO A 204 -26.74 41.06 23.90
N ILE A 205 -25.78 41.89 23.51
CA ILE A 205 -24.53 41.50 22.86
C ILE A 205 -23.35 42.17 23.57
N GLU A 206 -22.16 41.57 23.47
CA GLU A 206 -20.91 42.14 23.99
C GLU A 206 -19.89 42.33 22.86
N LYS A 207 -19.04 43.35 22.99
CA LYS A 207 -18.02 43.65 21.97
C LYS A 207 -16.97 42.55 21.94
N ILE A 208 -16.72 41.99 20.76
CA ILE A 208 -15.59 41.08 20.53
C ILE A 208 -14.32 41.87 20.80
N LYS A 209 -13.56 41.41 21.78
CA LYS A 209 -12.26 41.98 22.13
C LYS A 209 -11.32 41.80 20.93
N VAL A 210 -10.94 42.89 20.26
CA VAL A 210 -10.01 42.84 19.12
C VAL A 210 -8.65 42.37 19.63
N ILE A 211 -8.21 41.22 19.14
CA ILE A 211 -6.91 40.65 19.52
C ILE A 211 -5.85 41.17 18.53
N VAL A 212 -5.01 42.08 18.97
CA VAL A 212 -3.88 42.63 18.20
C VAL A 212 -2.59 41.89 18.52
N ALA A 213 -1.71 41.76 17.52
CA ALA A 213 -0.39 41.18 17.72
C ALA A 213 0.62 42.27 18.13
N THR A 214 1.34 42.05 19.22
CA THR A 214 2.41 42.91 19.72
C THR A 214 3.74 42.17 19.57
N LYS A 215 4.78 42.87 19.11
CA LYS A 215 6.11 42.29 18.90
C LYS A 215 7.14 42.99 19.78
N LEU A 216 7.81 42.24 20.65
CA LEU A 216 8.89 42.73 21.50
C LEU A 216 10.21 42.15 21.00
N THR A 217 11.20 43.00 20.75
CA THR A 217 12.54 42.58 20.32
C THR A 217 13.58 42.98 21.36
N TYR A 218 14.25 42.01 21.98
CA TYR A 218 15.31 42.23 22.96
C TYR A 218 16.68 42.05 22.30
N LYS A 219 17.56 43.05 22.43
CA LYS A 219 18.88 43.12 21.82
C LYS A 219 19.99 43.31 22.86
N LEU A 220 21.22 42.91 22.52
CA LEU A 220 22.41 43.38 23.24
C LEU A 220 22.83 44.78 22.76
N ILE A 221 23.71 45.46 23.51
CA ILE A 221 24.28 46.77 23.15
C ILE A 221 24.84 46.81 21.71
N ASN A 222 25.41 45.69 21.23
CA ASN A 222 25.97 45.56 19.89
C ASN A 222 24.91 45.31 18.78
N ASP A 223 23.64 45.58 19.08
CA ASP A 223 22.47 45.40 18.22
C ASP A 223 22.16 43.95 17.79
N SER A 224 22.82 42.96 18.42
CA SER A 224 22.47 41.54 18.23
C SER A 224 21.13 41.24 18.88
N VAL A 225 20.16 40.75 18.09
CA VAL A 225 18.86 40.29 18.60
C VAL A 225 19.05 38.99 19.37
N ILE A 226 18.66 39.00 20.65
CA ILE A 226 18.73 37.83 21.54
C ILE A 226 17.40 37.09 21.55
N PHE A 227 16.30 37.82 21.59
CA PHE A 227 14.98 37.24 21.71
C PHE A 227 13.93 38.15 21.08
N THR A 228 12.98 37.53 20.39
CA THR A 228 11.80 38.22 19.89
C THR A 228 10.58 37.49 20.40
N LYS A 229 9.67 38.21 21.04
CA LYS A 229 8.41 37.69 21.54
C LYS A 229 7.26 38.35 20.83
N ASP A 230 6.53 37.54 20.08
CA ASP A 230 5.21 37.92 19.58
C ASP A 230 4.16 37.37 20.54
N PHE A 231 3.21 38.21 20.92
CA PHE A 231 2.03 37.77 21.66
C PHE A 231 0.81 38.56 21.24
N LYS A 232 -0.34 37.92 21.41
CA LYS A 232 -1.65 38.41 21.00
C LYS A 232 -2.43 38.79 22.25
N SER A 233 -2.85 40.03 22.35
CA SER A 233 -3.64 40.55 23.48
C SER A 233 -4.71 41.50 22.98
N VAL A 234 -5.63 41.88 23.87
CA VAL A 234 -6.73 42.78 23.52
C VAL A 234 -6.15 44.16 23.23
N GLU A 235 -6.58 44.79 22.14
CA GLU A 235 -6.15 46.13 21.71
C GLU A 235 -6.25 47.14 22.87
N ASN A 236 -5.20 47.94 23.05
CA ASN A 236 -5.02 48.88 24.16
C ASN A 236 -4.88 48.30 25.57
N THR A 237 -4.70 46.97 25.74
CA THR A 237 -4.28 46.40 27.03
C THR A 237 -2.85 46.82 27.33
N GLU A 238 -2.62 47.28 28.55
CA GLU A 238 -1.28 47.63 29.04
C GLU A 238 -0.54 46.40 29.54
N PHE A 239 0.77 46.32 29.27
CA PHE A 239 1.63 45.24 29.73
C PHE A 239 3.02 45.74 30.13
N ASN A 240 3.74 44.93 30.91
CA ASN A 240 5.10 45.22 31.36
C ASN A 240 6.10 44.39 30.55
N ALA A 241 7.06 45.05 29.88
CA ALA A 241 8.08 44.39 29.08
C ALA A 241 9.09 43.59 29.94
N THR A 242 9.19 43.83 31.25
CA THR A 242 10.10 43.08 32.13
C THR A 242 9.66 41.63 32.32
N GLU A 243 8.36 41.34 32.23
CA GLU A 243 7.82 39.98 32.35
C GLU A 243 8.27 39.04 31.21
N TYR A 244 8.74 39.61 30.10
CA TYR A 244 9.11 38.88 28.90
C TYR A 244 10.62 38.87 28.63
N ILE A 245 11.44 39.36 29.58
CA ILE A 245 12.90 39.27 29.48
C ILE A 245 13.31 37.78 29.53
N PRO A 246 14.14 37.30 28.59
CA PRO A 246 14.63 35.93 28.61
C PRO A 246 15.40 35.61 29.90
N SER A 247 15.16 34.42 30.45
CA SER A 247 15.91 33.95 31.63
C SER A 247 17.42 33.97 31.38
N GLY A 248 18.18 34.49 32.35
CA GLY A 248 19.63 34.69 32.26
C GLY A 248 20.07 36.06 31.73
N TYR A 249 19.12 36.97 31.51
CA TYR A 249 19.37 38.35 31.12
C TYR A 249 18.61 39.31 32.04
N GLU A 250 19.18 40.49 32.24
CA GLU A 250 18.60 41.63 32.97
C GLU A 250 18.57 42.85 32.05
N TRP A 251 17.75 43.84 32.43
CA TRP A 251 17.64 45.10 31.69
C TRP A 251 18.99 45.84 31.64
N ASP A 252 19.30 46.41 30.48
CA ASP A 252 20.50 47.23 30.28
C ASP A 252 20.08 48.69 30.02
N ASP A 253 20.26 49.54 31.02
CA ASP A 253 19.87 50.95 31.03
C ASP A 253 20.86 51.87 30.30
N SER A 254 21.97 51.32 29.79
CA SER A 254 23.07 52.10 29.20
C SER A 254 22.73 52.83 27.89
N LYS A 255 21.67 52.44 27.16
CA LYS A 255 21.22 53.09 25.91
C LYS A 255 20.00 54.03 26.07
N GLY A 256 19.65 54.40 27.30
CA GLY A 256 18.63 55.40 27.60
C GLY A 256 17.35 54.80 28.18
N SER A 257 16.71 55.57 29.08
CA SER A 257 15.55 55.14 29.87
C SER A 257 14.29 55.07 29.00
N GLN A 258 13.96 53.88 28.52
CA GLN A 258 12.64 53.57 27.97
C GLN A 258 11.72 53.09 29.09
N THR A 259 10.48 53.56 29.13
CA THR A 259 9.47 53.05 30.06
C THR A 259 9.15 51.60 29.74
N LEU A 260 9.36 50.71 30.73
CA LEU A 260 9.13 49.27 30.61
C LEU A 260 7.70 48.86 31.01
N GLU A 261 6.95 49.77 31.61
CA GLU A 261 5.61 49.56 32.14
C GLU A 261 4.57 50.36 31.35
N ASN A 262 3.30 49.93 31.41
CA ASN A 262 2.16 50.58 30.75
C ASN A 262 2.29 50.67 29.22
N LEU A 263 2.92 49.67 28.59
CA LEU A 263 3.05 49.60 27.14
C LEU A 263 1.75 49.12 26.51
N LYS A 264 1.32 49.76 25.42
CA LYS A 264 0.05 49.44 24.76
C LYS A 264 0.21 48.32 23.74
N ALA A 265 -0.66 47.32 23.83
CA ALA A 265 -0.76 46.24 22.85
C ALA A 265 -1.01 46.74 21.42
N GLY A 266 -0.46 46.04 20.42
CA GLY A 266 -0.65 46.31 18.99
C GLY A 266 0.49 47.07 18.30
N LYS A 267 1.67 47.16 18.93
CA LYS A 267 2.87 47.85 18.41
C LYS A 267 4.12 46.96 18.44
N GLU A 268 5.17 47.40 17.77
CA GLU A 268 6.51 46.79 17.86
C GLU A 268 7.42 47.61 18.78
N TYR A 269 8.06 46.95 19.74
CA TYR A 269 8.95 47.56 20.73
C TYR A 269 10.34 46.92 20.70
N ILE A 270 11.39 47.70 20.90
CA ILE A 270 12.79 47.23 20.92
C ILE A 270 13.46 47.62 22.24
N PHE A 271 14.01 46.63 22.93
CA PHE A 271 14.53 46.68 24.30
C PHE A 271 15.98 46.18 24.35
N TYR A 272 16.81 46.76 25.22
CA TYR A 272 18.21 46.36 25.38
C TYR A 272 18.44 45.61 26.71
N ILE A 273 19.14 44.48 26.65
CA ILE A 273 19.37 43.58 27.79
C ILE A 273 20.84 43.16 27.88
N ARG A 274 21.30 42.82 29.09
CA ARG A 274 22.63 42.25 29.37
C ARG A 274 22.51 40.96 30.15
N LYS A 275 23.56 40.14 30.15
CA LYS A 275 23.52 38.81 30.77
C LYS A 275 23.67 38.92 32.29
N THR A 276 22.73 38.36 33.05
CA THR A 276 22.79 38.33 34.53
C THR A 276 23.91 37.39 34.99
N ILE A 277 24.84 37.88 35.81
CA ILE A 277 25.96 37.08 36.31
C ILE A 277 25.54 36.37 37.60
N VAL A 278 25.36 35.04 37.55
CA VAL A 278 25.02 34.20 38.71
C VAL A 278 26.19 33.28 39.05
N THR A 279 26.60 33.21 40.32
CA THR A 279 27.62 32.27 40.80
C THR A 279 27.02 30.92 41.21
N TYR A 280 27.65 29.81 40.82
CA TYR A 280 27.22 28.45 41.16
C TYR A 280 28.34 27.66 41.82
N ASN A 281 28.04 27.01 42.95
CA ASN A 281 28.92 26.03 43.60
C ASN A 281 28.48 24.61 43.21
N THR A 282 29.36 23.84 42.57
CA THR A 282 29.09 22.49 42.08
C THR A 282 30.01 21.51 42.80
N LYS A 283 29.46 20.56 43.55
CA LYS A 283 30.25 19.52 44.23
C LYS A 283 30.30 18.26 43.38
N ILE A 284 31.48 17.67 43.22
CA ILE A 284 31.69 16.42 42.50
C ILE A 284 32.25 15.39 43.47
N THR A 285 31.53 14.28 43.63
CA THR A 285 31.94 13.12 44.43
C THR A 285 32.37 11.98 43.52
N TYR A 286 33.62 11.55 43.67
CA TYR A 286 34.21 10.46 42.90
C TYR A 286 33.99 9.13 43.62
N THR A 287 33.37 8.16 42.95
CA THR A 287 32.98 6.88 43.54
C THR A 287 33.56 5.69 42.79
N TYR A 288 33.77 4.56 43.47
CA TYR A 288 34.07 3.27 42.85
C TYR A 288 33.24 2.18 43.53
N LYS A 289 32.47 1.41 42.75
CA LYS A 289 31.55 0.37 43.28
C LYS A 289 30.67 0.89 44.43
N ASN A 290 30.10 2.09 44.24
CA ASN A 290 29.25 2.80 45.21
C ASN A 290 29.92 3.24 46.52
N SER A 291 31.25 3.18 46.62
CA SER A 291 32.00 3.77 47.74
C SER A 291 32.60 5.11 47.33
N GLU A 292 32.44 6.15 48.15
CA GLU A 292 33.08 7.46 47.95
C GLU A 292 34.59 7.33 48.15
N LEU A 293 35.35 7.77 47.15
CA LEU A 293 36.80 7.82 47.20
C LEU A 293 37.29 9.20 47.65
N THR A 294 36.73 10.27 47.07
CA THR A 294 37.02 11.67 47.39
C THR A 294 35.93 12.58 46.82
N SER A 295 35.88 13.85 47.23
CA SER A 295 35.00 14.86 46.65
C SER A 295 35.66 16.24 46.58
N HIS A 296 35.26 17.06 45.60
CA HIS A 296 35.75 18.42 45.40
C HIS A 296 34.64 19.38 44.96
N THR A 297 34.67 20.63 45.41
CA THR A 297 33.66 21.65 45.06
C THR A 297 34.28 22.72 44.17
N PHE A 298 33.67 22.93 43.00
CA PHE A 298 34.04 23.95 42.02
C PHE A 298 33.10 25.15 42.12
N THR A 299 33.65 26.36 42.17
CA THR A 299 32.88 27.61 42.07
C THR A 299 32.99 28.18 40.67
N THR A 300 31.86 28.38 39.99
CA THR A 300 31.79 28.90 38.63
C THR A 300 30.96 30.18 38.57
N GLN A 301 31.32 31.11 37.68
CA GLN A 301 30.54 32.33 37.40
C GLN A 301 29.80 32.16 36.08
N GLY A 302 28.48 32.35 36.10
CA GLY A 302 27.57 32.13 34.98
C GLY A 302 27.48 30.66 34.57
N SER A 303 27.17 30.41 33.29
CA SER A 303 27.05 29.06 32.72
C SER A 303 28.40 28.45 32.32
N ARG A 304 29.51 28.81 32.98
CA ARG A 304 30.82 28.21 32.70
C ARG A 304 30.74 26.73 33.04
N SER A 305 30.97 25.87 32.04
CA SER A 305 31.12 24.43 32.26
C SER A 305 32.44 24.13 32.96
N ILE A 306 32.44 23.14 33.85
CA ILE A 306 33.66 22.56 34.42
C ILE A 306 34.24 21.62 33.35
N SER A 307 35.50 21.81 32.98
CA SER A 307 36.16 21.01 31.95
C SER A 307 36.56 19.62 32.47
N LYS A 308 36.77 18.69 31.55
CA LYS A 308 37.21 17.32 31.89
C LYS A 308 38.61 17.34 32.51
N GLU A 309 39.46 18.26 32.08
CA GLU A 309 40.81 18.48 32.59
C GLU A 309 40.77 18.95 34.05
N GLU A 310 39.89 19.89 34.40
CA GLU A 310 39.68 20.38 35.78
C GLU A 310 39.17 19.25 36.70
N ILE A 311 38.25 18.39 36.22
CA ILE A 311 37.78 17.22 36.98
C ILE A 311 38.92 16.20 37.17
N SER A 312 39.73 15.96 36.14
CA SER A 312 40.76 14.92 36.15
C SER A 312 41.88 15.17 37.16
N GLN A 313 42.11 16.42 37.57
CA GLN A 313 43.13 16.80 38.56
C GLN A 313 42.86 16.27 39.97
N TYR A 314 41.61 15.90 40.27
CA TYR A 314 41.20 15.46 41.63
C TYR A 314 40.93 13.95 41.71
N ILE A 315 41.28 13.20 40.65
CA ILE A 315 41.13 11.75 40.61
C ILE A 315 42.32 11.08 41.32
N PRO A 316 42.09 10.14 42.24
CA PRO A 316 43.20 9.41 42.88
C PRO A 316 44.04 8.60 41.88
N ASN A 317 45.37 8.57 42.05
CA ASN A 317 46.36 8.05 41.07
C ASN A 317 46.14 6.62 40.55
N SER A 318 45.39 5.76 41.24
CA SER A 318 45.09 4.39 40.82
C SER A 318 43.79 4.26 40.00
N TYR A 319 43.15 5.39 39.69
CA TYR A 319 41.87 5.48 39.00
C TYR A 319 41.93 6.47 37.84
N GLN A 320 40.99 6.32 36.90
CA GLN A 320 40.75 7.25 35.81
C GLN A 320 39.25 7.39 35.57
N LEU A 321 38.84 8.42 34.83
CA LEU A 321 37.45 8.56 34.39
C LEU A 321 37.06 7.35 33.54
N ALA A 322 35.85 6.81 33.75
CA ALA A 322 35.28 5.83 32.86
C ALA A 322 35.26 6.38 31.42
N SER A 323 35.55 5.54 30.41
CA SER A 323 35.52 5.99 29.01
C SER A 323 34.13 6.43 28.56
N THR A 324 33.09 5.98 29.26
CA THR A 324 31.68 6.38 29.09
C THR A 324 31.31 7.67 29.83
N PHE A 325 32.21 8.25 30.62
CA PHE A 325 31.94 9.49 31.32
C PHE A 325 31.75 10.64 30.32
N ASP A 326 30.54 11.17 30.30
CA ASP A 326 30.17 12.35 29.52
C ASP A 326 30.25 13.59 30.39
N ILE A 327 31.14 14.52 30.05
CA ILE A 327 31.30 15.78 30.78
C ILE A 327 30.01 16.60 30.83
N ASN A 328 29.14 16.43 29.83
CA ASN A 328 27.85 17.13 29.78
C ASN A 328 26.82 16.59 30.78
N SER A 329 27.11 15.48 31.47
CA SER A 329 26.25 14.98 32.55
C SER A 329 26.39 15.80 33.83
N ILE A 330 27.42 16.64 33.96
CA ILE A 330 27.65 17.47 35.15
C ILE A 330 26.67 18.64 35.15
N ARG A 331 25.85 18.69 36.19
CA ARG A 331 24.88 19.76 36.43
C ARG A 331 25.52 20.82 37.31
N ILE A 332 25.79 21.99 36.73
CA ILE A 332 26.36 23.15 37.43
C ILE A 332 25.40 23.62 38.53
N GLY A 333 25.94 23.88 39.72
CA GLY A 333 25.19 24.28 40.92
C GLY A 333 24.60 23.13 41.73
N GLN A 334 24.87 21.88 41.37
CA GLN A 334 24.36 20.69 42.05
C GLN A 334 25.50 19.79 42.58
N GLU A 335 25.14 18.83 43.43
CA GLU A 335 26.01 17.70 43.75
C GLU A 335 25.94 16.67 42.60
N ASN A 336 27.10 16.25 42.12
CA ASN A 336 27.25 15.28 41.04
C ASN A 336 28.11 14.11 41.54
N SER A 337 27.80 12.90 41.12
CA SER A 337 28.65 11.73 41.39
C SER A 337 29.24 11.19 40.10
N ILE A 338 30.54 10.93 40.11
CA ILE A 338 31.28 10.37 38.97
C ILE A 338 31.82 9.00 39.39
N GLU A 339 31.38 7.96 38.71
CA GLU A 339 31.97 6.63 38.86
C GLU A 339 33.32 6.56 38.14
N LEU A 340 34.35 6.22 38.89
CA LEU A 340 35.71 6.01 38.42
C LEU A 340 35.95 4.54 38.07
N VAL A 341 36.96 4.28 37.24
CA VAL A 341 37.47 2.94 36.97
C VAL A 341 38.94 2.87 37.36
N LYS A 342 39.44 1.70 37.76
CA LYS A 342 40.88 1.52 38.00
C LYS A 342 41.67 1.74 36.72
N SER A 343 42.82 2.39 36.84
CA SER A 343 43.73 2.61 35.70
C SER A 343 44.20 1.26 35.13
N PRO A 344 44.26 1.11 33.79
CA PRO A 344 44.55 -0.16 33.16
C PRO A 344 46.02 -0.56 33.34
N VAL A 345 46.29 -1.86 33.43
CA VAL A 345 47.62 -2.46 33.48
C VAL A 345 47.94 -3.11 32.14
N GLU A 346 49.22 -3.12 31.75
CA GLU A 346 49.66 -3.72 30.50
C GLU A 346 49.91 -5.22 30.66
N THR A 347 49.20 -6.03 29.87
CA THR A 347 49.39 -7.48 29.75
C THR A 347 49.96 -7.79 28.38
N LYS A 348 51.05 -8.54 28.31
CA LYS A 348 51.72 -8.87 27.04
C LYS A 348 51.54 -10.35 26.71
N ILE A 349 51.07 -10.66 25.49
CA ILE A 349 50.94 -12.04 25.00
C ILE A 349 51.83 -12.22 23.78
N ILE A 350 52.68 -13.24 23.81
CA ILE A 350 53.66 -13.57 22.78
C ILE A 350 53.36 -14.98 22.28
N PHE A 351 53.23 -15.16 20.98
CA PHE A 351 53.11 -16.46 20.32
C PHE A 351 54.38 -16.75 19.53
N LYS A 352 55.02 -17.89 19.80
CA LYS A 352 56.24 -18.34 19.13
C LYS A 352 56.00 -19.64 18.37
N LEU A 353 56.70 -19.85 17.26
CA LEU A 353 56.67 -21.12 16.54
C LEU A 353 57.44 -22.17 17.34
N ASN A 354 56.88 -23.37 17.44
CA ASN A 354 57.53 -24.50 18.10
C ASN A 354 58.52 -25.20 17.15
N ASP A 355 59.51 -24.44 16.66
CA ASP A 355 60.64 -24.93 15.88
C ASP A 355 61.95 -24.69 16.66
N LYS A 356 63.10 -25.13 16.10
CA LYS A 356 64.40 -24.99 16.76
C LYS A 356 64.85 -23.53 16.96
N ASN A 357 64.20 -22.57 16.32
CA ASN A 357 64.59 -21.16 16.32
C ASN A 357 63.66 -20.28 17.16
N GLY A 358 62.49 -20.79 17.59
CA GLY A 358 61.58 -20.12 18.52
C GLY A 358 61.04 -18.79 17.99
N GLN A 359 60.85 -18.67 16.66
CA GLN A 359 60.48 -17.43 16.00
C GLN A 359 59.16 -16.87 16.56
N THR A 360 59.14 -15.59 16.97
CA THR A 360 57.88 -14.92 17.36
C THR A 360 57.00 -14.74 16.12
N ILE A 361 55.82 -15.36 16.15
CA ILE A 361 54.82 -15.29 15.07
C ILE A 361 53.88 -14.10 15.30
N TYR A 362 53.52 -13.84 16.56
CA TYR A 362 52.60 -12.77 16.89
C TYR A 362 52.84 -12.28 18.31
N GLU A 363 52.88 -10.97 18.48
CA GLU A 363 53.01 -10.32 19.78
C GLU A 363 51.94 -9.25 19.92
N LYS A 364 51.27 -9.22 21.06
CA LYS A 364 50.27 -8.20 21.36
C LYS A 364 50.28 -7.82 22.83
N THR A 365 50.36 -6.52 23.08
CA THR A 365 50.15 -5.92 24.39
C THR A 365 48.72 -5.40 24.50
N PHE A 366 48.07 -5.70 25.62
CA PHE A 366 46.73 -5.25 25.96
C PHE A 366 46.84 -4.32 27.17
N SER A 367 46.14 -3.19 27.12
CA SER A 367 45.91 -2.35 28.29
C SER A 367 44.52 -2.72 28.83
N THR A 368 44.46 -3.43 29.95
CA THR A 368 43.23 -4.02 30.50
C THR A 368 43.07 -3.65 31.96
N SER A 369 41.83 -3.65 32.47
CA SER A 369 41.63 -3.43 33.91
C SER A 369 42.30 -4.54 34.72
N PRO A 370 42.88 -4.27 35.90
CA PRO A 370 43.47 -5.30 36.77
C PRO A 370 42.54 -6.47 37.12
N GLU A 371 41.22 -6.28 36.98
CA GLU A 371 40.18 -7.26 37.31
C GLU A 371 39.63 -7.99 36.05
N GLU A 372 40.13 -7.66 34.85
CA GLU A 372 39.63 -8.19 33.58
C GLU A 372 40.31 -9.52 33.21
N GLN A 373 39.52 -10.57 32.94
CA GLN A 373 40.02 -11.86 32.49
C GLN A 373 40.33 -11.83 30.99
N ILE A 374 41.58 -12.15 30.62
CA ILE A 374 42.01 -12.13 29.22
C ILE A 374 42.01 -13.56 28.66
N THR A 375 41.19 -13.81 27.65
CA THR A 375 41.18 -15.09 26.92
C THR A 375 42.07 -15.01 25.69
N TYR A 376 43.08 -15.89 25.58
CA TYR A 376 44.05 -15.86 24.49
C TYR A 376 43.63 -16.63 23.23
N LYS A 377 42.60 -17.50 23.30
CA LYS A 377 42.15 -18.37 22.20
C LYS A 377 41.82 -17.61 20.90
N ASN A 378 41.29 -16.40 21.01
CA ASN A 378 40.93 -15.57 19.85
C ASN A 378 42.11 -14.78 19.25
N LEU A 379 43.29 -14.86 19.87
CA LEU A 379 44.50 -14.14 19.47
C LEU A 379 45.49 -15.02 18.71
N ILE A 380 45.21 -16.31 18.57
CA ILE A 380 46.03 -17.23 17.78
C ILE A 380 45.91 -16.80 16.30
N PRO A 381 47.02 -16.47 15.62
CA PRO A 381 47.01 -16.07 14.22
C PRO A 381 46.38 -17.14 13.32
N SER A 382 45.64 -16.70 12.29
CA SER A 382 45.06 -17.61 11.30
C SER A 382 46.17 -18.38 10.59
N GLY A 383 46.05 -19.71 10.56
CA GLY A 383 47.10 -20.58 10.01
C GLY A 383 47.97 -21.27 11.07
N TYR A 384 47.66 -21.12 12.36
CA TYR A 384 48.39 -21.75 13.46
C TYR A 384 47.45 -22.35 14.53
N VAL A 385 47.92 -23.36 15.27
CA VAL A 385 47.27 -23.96 16.46
C VAL A 385 48.29 -24.10 17.60
N LEU A 386 47.83 -24.19 18.85
CA LEU A 386 48.73 -24.40 20.00
C LEU A 386 49.48 -25.73 19.87
N SER A 387 50.77 -25.72 20.19
CA SER A 387 51.59 -26.93 20.21
C SER A 387 51.42 -27.68 21.53
N GLU A 388 50.97 -28.92 21.46
CA GLU A 388 50.72 -29.80 22.62
C GLU A 388 52.02 -30.27 23.31
N THR A 389 53.16 -30.20 22.61
CA THR A 389 54.45 -30.75 23.07
C THR A 389 55.31 -29.78 23.90
N ALA A 390 54.93 -28.51 24.01
CA ALA A 390 55.66 -27.52 24.82
C ALA A 390 54.97 -27.31 26.17
N GLN A 391 55.72 -27.28 27.27
CA GLN A 391 55.21 -26.97 28.61
C GLN A 391 54.55 -25.58 28.59
N GLN A 392 53.22 -25.55 28.54
CA GLN A 392 52.45 -24.31 28.55
C GLN A 392 52.36 -23.75 29.97
N PRO A 393 52.28 -22.42 30.16
CA PRO A 393 52.10 -21.80 31.46
C PRO A 393 50.69 -22.07 32.02
N THR A 394 50.49 -23.23 32.66
CA THR A 394 49.30 -23.69 33.43
C THR A 394 47.93 -23.68 32.73
N ASN A 395 47.11 -24.71 32.99
CA ASN A 395 45.83 -25.03 32.33
C ASN A 395 44.66 -24.03 32.55
N GLU A 396 44.92 -22.76 32.83
CA GLU A 396 43.87 -21.76 33.04
C GLU A 396 43.53 -21.02 31.74
N ASP A 397 42.28 -21.13 31.29
CA ASP A 397 41.75 -20.40 30.12
C ASP A 397 41.71 -18.87 30.31
N ASN A 398 41.96 -18.39 31.54
CA ASN A 398 41.89 -16.98 31.94
C ASN A 398 43.26 -16.47 32.41
N LEU A 399 43.83 -15.52 31.67
CA LEU A 399 45.11 -14.91 32.03
C LEU A 399 44.90 -13.74 33.01
N GLN A 400 45.83 -13.59 33.96
CA GLN A 400 45.82 -12.48 34.91
C GLN A 400 46.38 -11.21 34.25
N ALA A 401 45.66 -10.09 34.42
CA ALA A 401 46.08 -8.81 33.88
C ALA A 401 47.40 -8.32 34.52
N GLY A 402 48.26 -7.64 33.75
CA GLY A 402 49.54 -7.09 34.20
C GLY A 402 50.76 -8.02 34.08
N LYS A 403 50.63 -9.18 33.41
CA LYS A 403 51.71 -10.17 33.22
C LYS A 403 52.08 -10.38 31.75
N THR A 404 53.24 -10.98 31.51
CA THR A 404 53.66 -11.42 30.16
C THR A 404 53.52 -12.94 30.02
N TYR A 405 52.81 -13.39 28.99
CA TYR A 405 52.56 -14.80 28.67
C TYR A 405 53.17 -15.16 27.32
N THR A 406 53.85 -16.30 27.24
CA THR A 406 54.38 -16.83 25.98
C THR A 406 53.76 -18.19 25.68
N PHE A 407 53.19 -18.34 24.48
CA PHE A 407 52.57 -19.56 23.97
C PHE A 407 53.32 -20.08 22.75
N PHE A 408 53.44 -21.39 22.64
CA PHE A 408 54.06 -22.02 21.47
C PHE A 408 53.01 -22.58 20.51
N LEU A 409 53.17 -22.26 19.21
CA LEU A 409 52.27 -22.60 18.12
C LEU A 409 52.93 -23.56 17.13
N ARG A 410 52.12 -24.36 16.44
CA ARG A 410 52.48 -25.07 15.20
C ARG A 410 51.55 -24.62 14.07
N GLU A 411 51.97 -24.79 12.83
CA GLU A 411 51.13 -24.43 11.67
C GLU A 411 49.87 -25.29 11.63
N LYS A 412 48.76 -24.66 11.22
CA LYS A 412 47.46 -25.29 11.01
C LYS A 412 47.50 -25.98 9.65
N ILE A 413 47.34 -27.29 9.67
CA ILE A 413 47.38 -28.18 8.50
C ILE A 413 46.30 -27.74 7.49
N LYS A 414 46.63 -27.69 6.19
CA LYS A 414 45.72 -27.17 5.15
C LYS A 414 44.52 -28.09 4.96
N THR A 415 43.34 -27.49 4.75
CA THR A 415 42.15 -28.21 4.27
C THR A 415 42.23 -28.38 2.76
N ILE A 416 42.02 -29.60 2.27
CA ILE A 416 42.10 -29.97 0.86
C ILE A 416 40.71 -30.39 0.35
N PHE A 417 40.33 -29.91 -0.84
CA PHE A 417 39.06 -30.25 -1.50
C PHE A 417 39.30 -31.28 -2.60
N THR A 418 38.74 -32.48 -2.46
CA THR A 418 38.85 -33.55 -3.45
C THR A 418 37.52 -33.69 -4.18
N THR A 419 37.51 -33.57 -5.50
CA THR A 419 36.26 -33.68 -6.28
C THR A 419 36.11 -35.08 -6.84
N LEU A 420 34.94 -35.71 -6.67
CA LEU A 420 34.57 -36.99 -7.25
C LEU A 420 33.60 -36.76 -8.41
N VAL A 421 33.99 -37.18 -9.61
CA VAL A 421 33.12 -37.28 -10.79
C VAL A 421 32.67 -38.73 -10.90
N ILE A 422 31.41 -39.00 -10.56
CA ILE A 422 30.88 -40.35 -10.52
C ILE A 422 30.28 -40.68 -11.88
N THR A 423 30.81 -41.69 -12.55
CA THR A 423 30.42 -42.12 -13.89
C THR A 423 29.86 -43.53 -13.90
N ALA A 424 28.84 -43.78 -14.72
CA ALA A 424 28.35 -45.12 -15.03
C ALA A 424 28.33 -45.28 -16.55
N ASN A 425 28.94 -46.35 -17.08
CA ASN A 425 29.09 -46.57 -18.52
C ASN A 425 29.70 -45.36 -19.25
N ASN A 426 30.76 -44.77 -18.69
CA ASN A 426 31.45 -43.57 -19.22
C ASN A 426 30.58 -42.29 -19.32
N LYS A 427 29.41 -42.25 -18.68
CA LYS A 427 28.58 -41.04 -18.59
C LYS A 427 28.55 -40.53 -17.15
N GLU A 428 28.75 -39.22 -16.97
CA GLU A 428 28.67 -38.58 -15.65
C GLU A 428 27.24 -38.72 -15.09
N VAL A 429 27.14 -39.30 -13.90
CA VAL A 429 25.89 -39.49 -13.16
C VAL A 429 25.74 -38.37 -12.14
N THR A 430 26.81 -38.02 -11.42
CA THR A 430 26.82 -36.92 -10.45
C THR A 430 28.24 -36.47 -10.13
N ARG A 431 28.36 -35.32 -9.46
CA ARG A 431 29.62 -34.76 -8.96
C ARG A 431 29.49 -34.44 -7.47
N LYS A 432 30.47 -34.85 -6.68
CA LYS A 432 30.55 -34.62 -5.23
C LYS A 432 31.91 -34.05 -4.84
N VAL A 433 31.95 -33.23 -3.80
CA VAL A 433 33.21 -32.70 -3.24
C VAL A 433 33.37 -33.24 -1.82
N LEU A 434 34.50 -33.87 -1.55
CA LEU A 434 34.93 -34.30 -0.23
C LEU A 434 35.94 -33.29 0.33
N ILE A 435 35.87 -33.05 1.64
CA ILE A 435 36.72 -32.12 2.36
C ILE A 435 37.52 -32.95 3.37
N SER A 436 38.85 -32.90 3.30
CA SER A 436 39.77 -33.59 4.24
C SER A 436 40.92 -32.66 4.64
N GLU A 437 41.58 -32.94 5.76
CA GLU A 437 42.84 -32.26 6.12
C GLU A 437 44.04 -32.90 5.37
N GLU A 438 45.15 -32.16 5.17
CA GLU A 438 46.32 -32.58 4.35
C GLU A 438 46.94 -33.93 4.77
N ASP A 439 46.74 -34.35 6.02
CA ASP A 439 47.21 -35.64 6.58
C ASP A 439 46.07 -36.67 6.80
N GLU A 440 44.81 -36.33 6.50
CA GLU A 440 43.65 -37.21 6.71
C GLU A 440 43.36 -38.04 5.45
N LYS A 441 43.27 -39.36 5.62
CA LYS A 441 43.00 -40.28 4.50
C LYS A 441 41.49 -40.36 4.24
N ILE A 442 41.06 -40.02 3.01
CA ILE A 442 39.71 -40.35 2.52
C ILE A 442 39.58 -41.88 2.46
N THR A 443 38.50 -42.43 3.03
CA THR A 443 38.25 -43.88 3.10
C THR A 443 37.28 -44.35 2.02
N ILE A 444 37.19 -45.68 1.81
CA ILE A 444 36.22 -46.28 0.86
C ILE A 444 34.78 -46.00 1.31
N GLU A 445 34.57 -45.91 2.62
CA GLU A 445 33.26 -45.64 3.20
C GLU A 445 32.80 -44.20 2.87
N ASP A 446 33.71 -43.22 2.91
CA ASP A 446 33.41 -41.83 2.53
C ASP A 446 32.95 -41.70 1.07
N ILE A 447 33.60 -42.47 0.18
CA ILE A 447 33.25 -42.55 -1.24
C ILE A 447 31.90 -43.26 -1.41
N SER A 448 31.68 -44.36 -0.70
CA SER A 448 30.44 -45.16 -0.76
C SER A 448 29.22 -44.36 -0.30
N ASN A 449 29.38 -43.57 0.77
CA ASN A 449 28.34 -42.68 1.29
C ASN A 449 28.04 -41.49 0.36
N SER A 450 28.92 -41.22 -0.59
CA SER A 450 28.77 -40.13 -1.57
C SER A 450 28.11 -40.58 -2.87
N LEU A 451 27.82 -41.87 -3.04
CA LEU A 451 27.18 -42.39 -4.24
C LEU A 451 25.67 -42.04 -4.29
N PRO A 452 25.12 -41.74 -5.48
CA PRO A 452 23.69 -41.58 -5.64
C PRO A 452 22.94 -42.90 -5.38
N ARG A 453 21.71 -42.80 -4.85
CA ARG A 453 20.83 -43.97 -4.64
C ARG A 453 20.70 -44.78 -5.94
N GLY A 454 20.75 -46.10 -5.83
CA GLY A 454 20.68 -47.02 -6.98
C GLY A 454 22.02 -47.31 -7.65
N TYR A 455 23.15 -46.87 -7.08
CA TYR A 455 24.49 -47.18 -7.57
C TYR A 455 25.37 -47.75 -6.45
N LYS A 456 26.31 -48.63 -6.80
CA LYS A 456 27.36 -49.13 -5.91
C LYS A 456 28.73 -48.96 -6.57
N LEU A 457 29.78 -48.88 -5.77
CA LEU A 457 31.15 -48.90 -6.30
C LEU A 457 31.38 -50.15 -7.15
N ASP A 458 32.13 -49.98 -8.24
CA ASP A 458 32.67 -51.13 -8.98
C ASP A 458 33.53 -51.96 -8.02
N SER A 459 33.32 -53.29 -8.01
CA SER A 459 34.09 -54.22 -7.19
C SER A 459 35.60 -54.16 -7.46
N ASN A 460 36.01 -53.64 -8.62
CA ASN A 460 37.40 -53.46 -8.99
C ASN A 460 37.98 -52.09 -8.58
N TYR A 461 37.19 -51.20 -7.97
CA TYR A 461 37.67 -49.88 -7.58
C TYR A 461 38.73 -49.98 -6.46
N GLN A 462 39.92 -49.45 -6.73
CA GLN A 462 41.00 -49.38 -5.75
C GLN A 462 41.19 -47.95 -5.24
N ILE A 463 41.01 -47.74 -3.94
CA ILE A 463 41.13 -46.41 -3.33
C ILE A 463 42.52 -45.78 -3.47
N SER A 464 43.57 -46.61 -3.65
CA SER A 464 44.93 -46.14 -3.93
C SER A 464 45.05 -45.28 -5.19
N THR A 465 44.05 -45.30 -6.07
CA THR A 465 43.99 -44.47 -7.29
C THR A 465 43.46 -43.06 -7.04
N LEU A 466 42.89 -42.79 -5.86
CA LEU A 466 42.36 -41.47 -5.48
C LEU A 466 43.49 -40.49 -5.15
N LYS A 467 43.54 -39.37 -5.86
CA LYS A 467 44.44 -38.25 -5.60
C LYS A 467 43.75 -37.17 -4.79
N ILE A 468 44.19 -37.00 -3.55
CA ILE A 468 43.63 -35.99 -2.63
C ILE A 468 43.93 -34.59 -3.19
N GLY A 469 42.92 -33.72 -3.24
CA GLY A 469 43.02 -32.36 -3.78
C GLY A 469 42.79 -32.22 -5.28
N GLU A 470 42.56 -33.33 -5.98
CA GLU A 470 42.31 -33.34 -7.43
C GLU A 470 40.87 -33.76 -7.76
N VAL A 471 40.54 -33.67 -9.05
CA VAL A 471 39.30 -34.23 -9.61
C VAL A 471 39.54 -35.70 -9.97
N ASN A 472 38.84 -36.60 -9.29
CA ASN A 472 38.93 -38.04 -9.45
C ASN A 472 37.68 -38.55 -10.15
N THR A 473 37.83 -39.38 -11.18
CA THR A 473 36.69 -40.02 -11.86
C THR A 473 36.51 -41.43 -11.30
N ILE A 474 35.30 -41.74 -10.82
CA ILE A 474 34.97 -43.03 -10.20
C ILE A 474 33.87 -43.71 -11.00
N ASN A 475 34.18 -44.90 -11.51
CA ASN A 475 33.19 -45.75 -12.16
C ASN A 475 32.35 -46.51 -11.12
N VAL A 476 31.03 -46.46 -11.31
CA VAL A 476 30.05 -47.15 -10.46
C VAL A 476 29.15 -48.07 -11.30
N ILE A 477 28.59 -49.07 -10.63
CA ILE A 477 27.67 -50.04 -11.22
C ILE A 477 26.25 -49.72 -10.72
N LYS A 478 25.29 -49.58 -11.65
CA LYS A 478 23.87 -49.41 -11.31
C LYS A 478 23.35 -50.69 -10.64
N ILE A 479 22.70 -50.55 -9.49
CA ILE A 479 22.03 -51.65 -8.80
C ILE A 479 20.74 -51.96 -9.56
N THR A 480 20.65 -53.15 -10.13
CA THR A 480 19.51 -53.59 -10.93
C THR A 480 18.42 -54.19 -10.05
N ILE A 481 17.22 -53.61 -10.02
CA ILE A 481 16.06 -54.13 -9.27
C ILE A 481 15.04 -54.73 -10.25
N LYS A 482 14.60 -55.98 -9.99
CA LYS A 482 13.60 -56.68 -10.81
C LYS A 482 12.19 -56.41 -10.27
N HIS A 483 11.28 -55.98 -11.14
CA HIS A 483 9.88 -55.68 -10.87
C HIS A 483 8.93 -56.61 -11.64
N ARG A 484 7.63 -56.56 -11.34
CA ARG A 484 6.55 -57.14 -12.18
C ARG A 484 5.57 -56.04 -12.55
N THR A 485 5.35 -55.82 -13.85
CA THR A 485 4.48 -54.76 -14.38
C THR A 485 3.20 -55.37 -14.95
N ARG A 486 2.03 -54.84 -14.55
CA ARG A 486 0.72 -55.25 -15.09
C ARG A 486 0.20 -54.24 -16.11
N LEU A 487 -0.19 -54.74 -17.30
CA LEU A 487 -0.74 -54.00 -18.44
C LEU A 487 -2.20 -54.42 -18.66
N ILE A 488 -3.13 -53.47 -18.67
CA ILE A 488 -4.56 -53.70 -18.82
C ILE A 488 -5.06 -52.94 -20.04
N TYR A 489 -5.37 -53.65 -21.12
CA TYR A 489 -5.93 -53.06 -22.34
C TYR A 489 -7.45 -52.95 -22.20
N GLN A 490 -7.98 -51.75 -22.33
CA GLN A 490 -9.38 -51.43 -22.09
C GLN A 490 -9.96 -50.66 -23.28
N THR A 491 -11.16 -51.01 -23.73
CA THR A 491 -11.89 -50.23 -24.75
C THR A 491 -12.45 -48.93 -24.16
N ALA A 492 -12.87 -48.01 -25.03
CA ALA A 492 -13.33 -46.67 -24.61
C ALA A 492 -14.56 -46.68 -23.66
N ASP A 493 -15.38 -47.73 -23.73
CA ASP A 493 -16.54 -48.00 -22.86
C ASP A 493 -16.18 -48.73 -21.56
N GLY A 494 -14.89 -49.01 -21.33
CA GLY A 494 -14.40 -49.57 -20.07
C GLY A 494 -14.32 -51.10 -20.03
N ILE A 495 -14.48 -51.80 -21.15
CA ILE A 495 -14.34 -53.26 -21.18
C ILE A 495 -12.85 -53.63 -21.23
N VAL A 496 -12.38 -54.43 -20.27
CA VAL A 496 -11.01 -54.93 -20.25
C VAL A 496 -10.90 -56.09 -21.24
N MET A 497 -10.07 -55.92 -22.26
CA MET A 497 -9.83 -56.90 -23.32
C MET A 497 -8.67 -57.83 -23.01
N THR A 498 -7.63 -57.34 -22.33
CA THR A 498 -6.45 -58.14 -21.97
C THR A 498 -5.80 -57.57 -20.71
N ASP A 499 -5.34 -58.45 -19.82
CA ASP A 499 -4.63 -58.13 -18.59
C ASP A 499 -3.37 -59.01 -18.49
N ALA A 500 -2.21 -58.42 -18.74
CA ALA A 500 -0.94 -59.14 -18.81
C ALA A 500 0.01 -58.66 -17.71
N THR A 501 0.68 -59.58 -17.02
CA THR A 501 1.74 -59.25 -16.06
C THR A 501 3.08 -59.75 -16.58
N ILE A 502 4.05 -58.86 -16.73
CA ILE A 502 5.38 -59.17 -17.27
C ILE A 502 6.50 -58.80 -16.28
N PRO A 503 7.57 -59.62 -16.18
CA PRO A 503 8.74 -59.25 -15.41
C PRO A 503 9.49 -58.11 -16.10
N THR A 504 9.85 -57.07 -15.35
CA THR A 504 10.52 -55.88 -15.87
C THR A 504 11.69 -55.52 -14.97
N VAL A 505 12.61 -54.69 -15.46
CA VAL A 505 13.82 -54.31 -14.71
C VAL A 505 13.99 -52.80 -14.79
N ASP A 506 13.84 -52.11 -13.66
CA ASP A 506 13.93 -50.64 -13.54
C ASP A 506 13.28 -49.87 -14.71
N ASP A 507 13.96 -48.86 -15.25
CA ASP A 507 13.55 -47.94 -16.33
C ASP A 507 13.37 -48.62 -17.71
N GLN A 508 13.18 -49.93 -17.77
CA GLN A 508 13.00 -50.65 -19.03
C GLN A 508 11.74 -50.14 -19.75
N GLU A 509 11.94 -49.59 -20.94
CA GLU A 509 10.83 -49.26 -21.85
C GLU A 509 10.15 -50.54 -22.34
N ILE A 510 8.84 -50.63 -22.11
CA ILE A 510 8.02 -51.74 -22.56
C ILE A 510 7.26 -51.28 -23.80
N ASN A 511 7.48 -51.95 -24.93
CA ASN A 511 6.63 -51.79 -26.10
C ASN A 511 5.29 -52.51 -25.86
N ILE A 512 4.24 -51.74 -25.61
CA ILE A 512 2.92 -52.27 -25.27
C ILE A 512 2.23 -52.92 -26.47
N ASN A 513 2.59 -52.55 -27.71
CA ASN A 513 1.97 -53.16 -28.90
C ASN A 513 2.20 -54.67 -28.98
N LEU A 514 3.28 -55.20 -28.39
CA LEU A 514 3.59 -56.63 -28.35
C LEU A 514 2.59 -57.46 -27.54
N TYR A 515 1.85 -56.81 -26.63
CA TYR A 515 0.91 -57.47 -25.73
C TYR A 515 -0.55 -57.06 -26.01
N MET A 516 -0.77 -56.31 -27.09
CA MET A 516 -2.09 -55.82 -27.46
C MET A 516 -2.93 -56.95 -28.10
N PRO A 517 -4.22 -57.09 -27.74
CA PRO A 517 -5.09 -58.09 -28.34
C PRO A 517 -5.27 -57.90 -29.85
N THR A 518 -5.26 -59.02 -30.58
CA THR A 518 -5.45 -59.05 -32.03
C THR A 518 -6.79 -58.42 -32.43
N GLY A 519 -6.79 -57.60 -33.49
CA GLY A 519 -7.98 -56.88 -33.96
C GLY A 519 -8.18 -55.49 -33.35
N TYR A 520 -7.28 -55.04 -32.48
CA TYR A 520 -7.31 -53.72 -31.86
C TYR A 520 -6.06 -52.90 -32.22
N LYS A 521 -6.18 -51.57 -32.13
CA LYS A 521 -5.07 -50.60 -32.21
C LYS A 521 -5.14 -49.67 -31.01
N LEU A 522 -4.01 -49.04 -30.66
CA LEU A 522 -3.99 -47.99 -29.65
C LEU A 522 -4.90 -46.85 -30.06
N LYS A 523 -5.65 -46.30 -29.11
CA LYS A 523 -6.46 -45.11 -29.35
C LYS A 523 -5.55 -43.92 -29.68
N SER A 524 -5.96 -43.07 -30.61
CA SER A 524 -5.19 -41.88 -30.99
C SER A 524 -4.78 -41.04 -29.77
N GLY A 525 -3.48 -40.76 -29.64
CA GLY A 525 -2.87 -40.04 -28.51
C GLY A 525 -2.18 -40.93 -27.46
N GLU A 526 -2.41 -42.24 -27.45
CA GLU A 526 -1.69 -43.17 -26.57
C GLU A 526 -0.28 -43.49 -27.12
N LYS A 527 0.72 -43.51 -26.23
CA LYS A 527 2.12 -43.80 -26.61
C LYS A 527 2.37 -45.31 -26.70
N PRO A 528 3.14 -45.80 -27.68
CA PRO A 528 3.42 -47.22 -27.87
C PRO A 528 4.46 -47.80 -26.90
N THR A 529 5.02 -46.97 -26.02
CA THR A 529 5.97 -47.37 -24.98
C THR A 529 5.59 -46.77 -23.63
N ILE A 530 5.83 -47.53 -22.56
CA ILE A 530 5.73 -47.04 -21.17
C ILE A 530 7.05 -47.26 -20.44
N ILE A 531 7.41 -46.33 -19.55
CA ILE A 531 8.54 -46.44 -18.62
C ILE A 531 7.97 -46.77 -17.24
N VAL A 532 8.50 -47.80 -16.59
CA VAL A 532 7.99 -48.26 -15.28
C VAL A 532 8.58 -47.39 -14.18
N ASP A 533 7.79 -46.45 -13.66
CA ASP A 533 8.12 -45.70 -12.44
C ASP A 533 7.40 -46.33 -11.24
N ASP A 534 8.17 -46.53 -10.17
CA ASP A 534 7.86 -47.40 -9.04
C ASP A 534 6.77 -46.75 -8.16
N THR A 535 5.57 -47.36 -8.08
CA THR A 535 4.70 -47.29 -6.87
C THR A 535 3.33 -47.98 -6.96
N THR A 536 2.78 -48.39 -8.13
CA THR A 536 1.46 -49.10 -8.13
C THR A 536 1.23 -50.19 -9.18
N GLY A 537 2.18 -50.46 -10.08
CA GLY A 537 2.18 -51.68 -10.91
C GLY A 537 0.95 -51.94 -11.78
N LYS A 538 0.09 -50.96 -12.06
CA LYS A 538 -1.13 -51.10 -12.87
C LYS A 538 -1.20 -50.02 -13.95
N ASN A 539 -1.00 -50.40 -15.21
CA ASN A 539 -1.10 -49.50 -16.37
C ASN A 539 -2.36 -49.84 -17.17
N ILE A 540 -3.27 -48.89 -17.34
CA ILE A 540 -4.48 -49.06 -18.16
C ILE A 540 -4.24 -48.39 -19.52
N ILE A 541 -4.29 -49.17 -20.60
CA ILE A 541 -4.04 -48.75 -21.98
C ILE A 541 -5.35 -48.74 -22.75
N LYS A 542 -5.71 -47.60 -23.36
CA LYS A 542 -6.94 -47.49 -24.14
C LYS A 542 -6.76 -47.96 -25.58
N ILE A 543 -7.63 -48.87 -26.02
CA ILE A 543 -7.61 -49.46 -27.36
C ILE A 543 -8.94 -49.29 -28.10
N GLU A 544 -8.89 -49.30 -29.42
CA GLU A 544 -10.05 -49.27 -30.31
C GLU A 544 -9.93 -50.35 -31.39
N ARG A 545 -11.07 -50.80 -31.93
CA ARG A 545 -11.10 -51.89 -32.92
C ARG A 545 -10.51 -51.39 -34.25
N LYS A 546 -9.71 -52.21 -34.92
CA LYS A 546 -9.25 -51.92 -36.29
C LYS A 546 -10.48 -52.00 -37.21
N GLU A 547 -10.89 -50.89 -37.80
CA GLU A 547 -11.91 -50.89 -38.85
C GLU A 547 -11.28 -51.36 -40.17
N ASP A 548 -11.99 -52.24 -40.89
CA ASP A 548 -11.57 -52.71 -42.21
C ASP A 548 -11.72 -51.57 -43.23
N ASP A 549 -10.58 -51.09 -43.73
CA ASP A 549 -10.49 -49.96 -44.65
C ASP A 549 -11.27 -50.22 -45.95
N LYS A 550 -12.38 -49.48 -46.14
CA LYS A 550 -12.92 -49.19 -47.47
C LYS A 550 -12.30 -47.88 -47.97
N PRO A 551 -11.82 -47.81 -49.22
CA PRO A 551 -11.19 -46.60 -49.75
C PRO A 551 -12.26 -45.56 -50.08
N LYS A 552 -12.12 -44.34 -49.55
CA LYS A 552 -12.90 -43.16 -49.92
C LYS A 552 -11.99 -41.92 -49.94
N PRO A 553 -12.39 -40.88 -50.68
CA PRO A 553 -11.59 -40.28 -51.75
C PRO A 553 -10.77 -39.08 -51.29
N ILE A 554 -9.71 -38.81 -52.06
CA ILE A 554 -8.83 -37.64 -51.94
C ILE A 554 -9.69 -36.37 -52.04
N VAL A 555 -9.82 -35.67 -50.92
CA VAL A 555 -10.24 -34.27 -50.86
C VAL A 555 -8.96 -33.45 -50.83
N VAL A 556 -8.74 -32.67 -51.89
CA VAL A 556 -7.70 -31.65 -51.96
C VAL A 556 -8.18 -30.48 -51.10
N GLU A 557 -7.55 -30.28 -49.95
CA GLU A 557 -7.61 -28.99 -49.24
C GLU A 557 -6.75 -27.97 -50.02
N PRO A 558 -7.20 -26.72 -50.16
CA PRO A 558 -6.41 -25.67 -50.77
C PRO A 558 -5.23 -25.32 -49.84
N ASP A 559 -4.03 -25.30 -50.41
CA ASP A 559 -2.83 -24.73 -49.78
C ASP A 559 -3.14 -23.32 -49.27
N THR A 560 -3.24 -23.18 -47.94
CA THR A 560 -2.99 -21.89 -47.32
C THR A 560 -1.51 -21.58 -47.52
N PRO A 561 -1.16 -20.46 -48.16
CA PRO A 561 0.23 -20.09 -48.38
C PRO A 561 0.94 -19.95 -47.03
N ASP A 562 2.07 -20.63 -46.90
CA ASP A 562 3.04 -20.42 -45.83
C ASP A 562 3.29 -18.91 -45.69
N PRO A 563 3.24 -18.33 -44.49
CA PRO A 563 3.63 -16.94 -44.31
C PRO A 563 5.06 -16.77 -44.83
N GLU A 564 5.26 -15.82 -45.75
CA GLU A 564 6.57 -15.46 -46.29
C GLU A 564 7.63 -15.42 -45.16
N PRO A 565 8.80 -16.05 -45.34
CA PRO A 565 9.90 -15.89 -44.41
C PRO A 565 10.24 -14.39 -44.31
N ASP A 566 10.10 -13.85 -43.10
CA ASP A 566 10.48 -12.48 -42.75
C ASP A 566 11.88 -12.22 -43.33
N PRO A 567 12.08 -11.19 -44.18
CA PRO A 567 13.33 -10.96 -44.88
C PRO A 567 14.51 -11.00 -43.91
N ASN A 568 15.44 -11.91 -44.16
CA ASN A 568 16.68 -12.05 -43.39
C ASN A 568 17.32 -10.66 -43.26
N PRO A 569 17.48 -10.11 -42.05
CA PRO A 569 17.99 -8.77 -41.86
C PRO A 569 19.45 -8.73 -42.35
N THR A 570 19.67 -8.08 -43.49
CA THR A 570 21.01 -7.67 -43.92
C THR A 570 21.59 -6.74 -42.86
N ARG A 571 22.82 -7.01 -42.43
CA ARG A 571 23.56 -6.19 -41.48
C ARG A 571 23.54 -4.71 -41.91
N PRO A 572 23.11 -3.78 -41.06
CA PRO A 572 23.22 -2.36 -41.35
C PRO A 572 24.70 -2.02 -41.55
N VAL A 573 25.08 -1.52 -42.73
CA VAL A 573 26.45 -1.07 -42.98
C VAL A 573 26.63 0.30 -42.30
N GLY A 574 26.98 0.28 -41.03
CA GLY A 574 27.28 1.48 -40.25
C GLY A 574 28.58 2.13 -40.71
N LYS A 575 28.56 3.46 -40.93
CA LYS A 575 29.77 4.28 -41.10
C LYS A 575 30.66 4.14 -39.86
N ASN A 576 31.96 3.90 -40.03
CA ASN A 576 32.91 3.95 -38.92
C ASN A 576 32.95 5.37 -38.33
N LEU A 577 32.61 5.51 -37.04
CA LEU A 577 32.60 6.79 -36.34
C LEU A 577 33.96 7.07 -35.71
N THR A 578 34.32 8.34 -35.61
CA THR A 578 35.48 8.80 -34.85
C THR A 578 35.21 8.72 -33.34
N ALA A 579 36.27 8.65 -32.53
CA ALA A 579 36.15 8.67 -31.08
C ALA A 579 35.46 9.94 -30.54
N ALA A 580 35.58 11.07 -31.24
CA ALA A 580 34.90 12.32 -30.88
C ALA A 580 33.38 12.23 -31.11
N GLU A 581 32.96 11.65 -32.23
CA GLU A 581 31.54 11.41 -32.52
C GLU A 581 30.91 10.43 -31.51
N ILE A 582 31.63 9.36 -31.14
CA ILE A 582 31.18 8.41 -30.10
C ILE A 582 31.02 9.10 -28.75
N ARG A 583 32.00 9.90 -28.32
CA ARG A 583 31.90 10.68 -27.07
C ARG A 583 30.72 11.64 -27.10
N LYS A 584 30.45 12.26 -28.25
CA LYS A 584 29.29 13.14 -28.42
C LYS A 584 27.97 12.38 -28.24
N ILE A 585 27.81 11.21 -28.86
CA ILE A 585 26.61 10.38 -28.70
C ILE A 585 26.39 9.97 -27.22
N ILE A 586 27.47 9.60 -26.51
CA ILE A 586 27.43 9.28 -25.08
C ILE A 586 26.99 10.50 -24.25
N TYR A 587 27.58 11.67 -24.52
CA TYR A 587 27.24 12.92 -23.82
C TYR A 587 25.78 13.33 -24.07
N ASP A 588 25.33 13.28 -25.32
CA ASP A 588 23.96 13.63 -25.71
C ASP A 588 22.92 12.72 -25.03
N GLY A 589 23.31 11.47 -24.73
CA GLY A 589 22.55 10.48 -23.98
C GLY A 589 22.20 10.85 -22.53
N GLY A 590 22.80 11.89 -21.96
CA GLY A 590 22.45 12.45 -20.64
C GLY A 590 23.09 11.73 -19.45
N SER A 591 22.61 12.01 -18.24
CA SER A 591 23.13 11.43 -17.00
C SER A 591 22.32 10.22 -16.51
N THR A 592 22.95 9.43 -15.65
CA THR A 592 22.29 8.37 -14.87
C THR A 592 21.47 8.96 -13.72
N VAL A 593 20.65 8.12 -13.09
CA VAL A 593 19.77 8.50 -12.00
C VAL A 593 20.14 7.78 -10.71
N ASN A 594 20.01 8.45 -9.58
CA ASN A 594 20.18 7.83 -8.28
C ASN A 594 18.85 7.22 -7.81
N ALA A 595 18.80 5.89 -7.68
CA ALA A 595 17.61 5.19 -7.21
C ALA A 595 17.26 5.55 -5.75
N SER A 596 18.26 5.77 -4.88
CA SER A 596 18.04 6.01 -3.45
C SER A 596 17.40 7.37 -3.13
N SER A 597 17.42 8.32 -4.07
CA SER A 597 16.75 9.61 -3.90
C SER A 597 15.30 9.62 -4.39
N ARG A 598 14.81 8.51 -4.97
CA ARG A 598 13.48 8.41 -5.56
C ARG A 598 12.58 7.57 -4.68
N ARG A 599 11.55 8.19 -4.12
CA ARG A 599 10.52 7.51 -3.33
C ARG A 599 9.35 7.12 -4.21
N TYR A 600 8.65 6.06 -3.81
CA TYR A 600 7.42 5.61 -4.43
C TYR A 600 6.29 5.73 -3.39
N SER A 601 5.40 6.70 -3.57
CA SER A 601 4.22 6.83 -2.71
C SER A 601 3.13 7.55 -3.47
N LYS A 602 1.87 7.16 -3.25
CA LYS A 602 0.71 7.85 -3.77
C LYS A 602 0.04 8.64 -2.64
N PRO A 603 -0.60 9.79 -2.92
CA PRO A 603 -1.45 10.46 -1.94
C PRO A 603 -2.59 9.57 -1.45
N SER A 604 -3.13 9.87 -0.26
CA SER A 604 -4.34 9.18 0.24
C SER A 604 -5.51 9.42 -0.71
N THR A 605 -6.31 8.38 -0.87
CA THR A 605 -7.57 8.36 -1.63
C THR A 605 -8.79 8.18 -0.73
N LEU A 606 -8.58 8.08 0.58
CA LEU A 606 -9.68 8.02 1.54
C LEU A 606 -10.47 9.34 1.51
N PRO A 607 -11.80 9.28 1.74
CA PRO A 607 -12.63 10.46 1.79
C PRO A 607 -12.16 11.39 2.91
N THR A 608 -12.16 12.69 2.64
CA THR A 608 -12.03 13.68 3.71
C THR A 608 -13.29 13.63 4.56
N VAL A 609 -13.12 13.45 5.86
CA VAL A 609 -14.20 13.45 6.85
C VAL A 609 -14.02 14.65 7.77
N GLU A 610 -15.13 15.18 8.26
CA GLU A 610 -15.10 16.22 9.27
C GLU A 610 -14.47 15.68 10.55
N LYS A 611 -13.47 16.40 11.07
CA LYS A 611 -12.79 16.00 12.30
C LYS A 611 -13.75 16.15 13.46
N ALA A 612 -13.84 15.11 14.30
CA ALA A 612 -14.65 15.20 15.51
C ALA A 612 -14.11 16.31 16.41
N VAL A 613 -14.97 17.22 16.86
CA VAL A 613 -14.61 18.14 17.94
C VAL A 613 -14.75 17.37 19.26
N ILE A 614 -13.62 16.98 19.85
CA ILE A 614 -13.62 16.33 21.17
C ILE A 614 -13.86 17.40 22.23
N SER A 615 -14.87 17.19 23.08
CA SER A 615 -15.17 18.09 24.19
C SER A 615 -14.01 18.16 25.19
N GLU A 616 -13.82 19.31 25.86
CA GLU A 616 -12.75 19.46 26.88
C GLU A 616 -12.90 18.48 28.05
N ALA A 617 -14.14 18.13 28.42
CA ALA A 617 -14.42 17.08 29.39
C ALA A 617 -13.84 15.73 28.94
N LYS A 618 -14.04 15.34 27.67
CA LYS A 618 -13.52 14.09 27.11
C LYS A 618 -12.00 14.11 26.94
N LYS A 619 -11.42 15.25 26.55
CA LYS A 619 -9.95 15.41 26.54
C LYS A 619 -9.34 15.24 27.93
N THR A 620 -9.98 15.81 28.95
CA THR A 620 -9.57 15.67 30.35
C THR A 620 -9.65 14.21 30.81
N GLU A 621 -10.72 13.49 30.44
CA GLU A 621 -10.85 12.05 30.69
C GLU A 621 -9.70 11.26 30.05
N ILE A 622 -9.38 11.51 28.78
CA ILE A 622 -8.29 10.85 28.05
C ILE A 622 -6.93 11.14 28.69
N ARG A 623 -6.65 12.40 29.06
CA ARG A 623 -5.42 12.78 29.78
C ARG A 623 -5.29 12.03 31.10
N ASN A 624 -6.38 11.92 31.86
CA ASN A 624 -6.40 11.17 33.11
C ASN A 624 -6.17 9.66 32.90
N GLN A 625 -6.74 9.07 31.84
CA GLN A 625 -6.51 7.67 31.47
C GLN A 625 -5.03 7.42 31.11
N ILE A 626 -4.42 8.29 30.30
CA ILE A 626 -3.00 8.21 29.95
C ILE A 626 -2.12 8.33 31.19
N LYS A 627 -2.43 9.26 32.10
CA LYS A 627 -1.67 9.44 33.33
C LYS A 627 -1.69 8.18 34.20
N LYS A 628 -2.88 7.59 34.42
CA LYS A 628 -3.02 6.32 35.14
C LYS A 628 -2.23 5.20 34.48
N LEU A 629 -2.22 5.14 33.15
CA LEU A 629 -1.43 4.15 32.40
C LEU A 629 0.07 4.33 32.57
N GLN A 630 0.56 5.58 32.57
CA GLN A 630 1.97 5.86 32.83
C GLN A 630 2.35 5.45 34.26
N GLU A 631 1.48 5.70 35.24
CA GLU A 631 1.68 5.24 36.62
C GLU A 631 1.75 3.71 36.70
N ILE A 632 0.90 2.99 35.95
CA ILE A 632 1.01 1.53 35.82
C ILE A 632 2.31 1.11 35.17
N ALA A 633 2.68 1.70 34.04
CA ALA A 633 3.91 1.36 33.32
C ALA A 633 5.16 1.50 34.20
N GLU A 634 5.20 2.54 35.04
CA GLU A 634 6.26 2.77 36.02
C GLU A 634 6.25 1.72 37.15
N ARG A 635 5.07 1.29 37.62
CA ARG A 635 4.96 0.15 38.57
C ARG A 635 5.40 -1.15 37.92
N VAL A 636 5.07 -1.34 36.64
CA VAL A 636 5.28 -2.57 35.89
C VAL A 636 6.76 -2.91 35.74
N ILE A 637 7.62 -1.90 35.60
CA ILE A 637 9.08 -2.09 35.53
C ILE A 637 9.71 -2.36 36.88
N LYS A 638 9.12 -1.85 37.97
CA LYS A 638 9.67 -2.04 39.32
C LYS A 638 9.45 -3.47 39.83
N LYS A 639 8.39 -4.15 39.39
CA LYS A 639 8.06 -5.53 39.74
C LYS A 639 7.43 -6.29 38.55
N PRO A 640 8.22 -6.70 37.56
CA PRO A 640 7.75 -7.55 36.47
C PRO A 640 7.23 -8.88 37.02
N GLY A 641 6.16 -9.44 36.45
CA GLY A 641 5.67 -10.77 36.84
C GLY A 641 4.67 -10.83 37.99
N THR A 642 4.26 -9.70 38.57
CA THR A 642 3.40 -9.68 39.78
C THR A 642 2.03 -9.03 39.58
N PHE A 643 1.53 -8.92 38.34
CA PHE A 643 0.26 -8.24 38.06
C PHE A 643 -0.95 -9.12 38.35
N THR A 644 -2.04 -8.46 38.71
CA THR A 644 -3.38 -9.01 38.90
C THR A 644 -4.38 -8.26 38.04
N ALA A 645 -5.59 -8.79 37.88
CA ALA A 645 -6.66 -8.08 37.16
C ALA A 645 -7.01 -6.72 37.82
N SER A 646 -6.91 -6.64 39.15
CA SER A 646 -7.18 -5.41 39.90
C SER A 646 -6.18 -4.29 39.60
N ASP A 647 -4.94 -4.62 39.23
CA ASP A 647 -3.96 -3.62 38.83
C ASP A 647 -4.38 -2.85 37.57
N PHE A 648 -5.29 -3.42 36.77
CA PHE A 648 -5.81 -2.84 35.52
C PHE A 648 -7.27 -2.37 35.62
N GLU A 649 -7.90 -2.48 36.79
CA GLU A 649 -9.27 -2.00 37.03
C GLU A 649 -9.36 -0.48 36.89
N GLY A 650 -10.42 0.01 36.24
CA GLY A 650 -10.67 1.44 36.04
C GLY A 650 -9.86 2.11 34.92
N ILE A 651 -9.11 1.32 34.13
CA ILE A 651 -8.33 1.79 32.99
C ILE A 651 -8.84 1.16 31.69
N PHE A 652 -9.06 -0.15 31.70
CA PHE A 652 -9.70 -0.82 30.58
C PHE A 652 -11.22 -0.89 30.80
N PRO A 653 -12.05 -0.47 29.85
CA PRO A 653 -13.51 -0.61 29.90
C PRO A 653 -13.95 -2.04 29.56
N TYR A 654 -13.27 -3.07 30.08
CA TYR A 654 -13.58 -4.47 29.72
C TYR A 654 -14.88 -4.93 30.37
N LYS A 655 -15.76 -5.47 29.53
CA LYS A 655 -16.92 -6.29 29.90
C LYS A 655 -16.63 -7.80 29.79
N GLN A 656 -15.38 -8.20 29.54
CA GLN A 656 -14.96 -9.59 29.25
C GLN A 656 -13.81 -10.02 30.19
N PRO A 657 -14.13 -10.65 31.34
CA PRO A 657 -13.14 -11.04 32.36
C PRO A 657 -12.05 -11.99 31.86
N ASP A 658 -12.35 -12.82 30.86
CA ASP A 658 -11.44 -13.82 30.29
C ASP A 658 -10.28 -13.19 29.50
N VAL A 659 -10.55 -12.09 28.78
CA VAL A 659 -9.51 -11.33 28.06
C VAL A 659 -8.57 -10.66 29.05
N MET A 660 -9.11 -10.10 30.13
CA MET A 660 -8.30 -9.49 31.21
C MET A 660 -7.40 -10.52 31.89
N GLU A 661 -7.93 -11.71 32.21
CA GLU A 661 -7.13 -12.77 32.82
C GLU A 661 -5.96 -13.19 31.92
N LYS A 662 -6.20 -13.39 30.62
CA LYS A 662 -5.16 -13.73 29.64
C LYS A 662 -4.15 -12.60 29.48
N PHE A 663 -4.59 -11.35 29.50
CA PHE A 663 -3.71 -10.17 29.44
C PHE A 663 -2.79 -10.09 30.66
N VAL A 664 -3.32 -10.31 31.87
CA VAL A 664 -2.53 -10.36 33.11
C VAL A 664 -1.49 -11.48 33.05
N LYS A 665 -1.89 -12.68 32.59
CA LYS A 665 -0.96 -13.80 32.37
C LYS A 665 0.15 -13.42 31.40
N LEU A 666 -0.18 -12.77 30.28
CA LEU A 666 0.81 -12.26 29.32
C LEU A 666 1.77 -11.27 29.97
N MET A 667 1.27 -10.26 30.69
CA MET A 667 2.09 -9.27 31.40
C MET A 667 3.01 -9.90 32.44
N ASN A 668 2.63 -11.08 32.97
CA ASN A 668 3.44 -11.87 33.89
C ASN A 668 4.41 -12.85 33.18
N GLY A 669 4.59 -12.73 31.86
CA GLY A 669 5.54 -13.54 31.09
C GLY A 669 5.01 -14.91 30.69
N THR A 670 3.71 -15.17 30.82
CA THR A 670 3.11 -16.42 30.34
C THR A 670 3.22 -16.49 28.82
N PRO A 671 3.75 -17.58 28.24
CA PRO A 671 3.83 -17.76 26.80
C PRO A 671 2.50 -17.54 26.09
N LYS A 672 2.55 -16.93 24.90
CA LYS A 672 1.33 -16.61 24.13
C LYS A 672 0.47 -17.85 23.87
N ARG A 673 1.12 -18.98 23.61
CA ARG A 673 0.43 -20.26 23.35
C ARG A 673 -0.37 -20.76 24.55
N GLU A 674 0.12 -20.54 25.76
CA GLU A 674 -0.53 -21.02 27.00
C GLU A 674 -1.77 -20.19 27.36
N ILE A 675 -1.83 -18.94 26.92
CA ILE A 675 -3.04 -18.10 27.04
C ILE A 675 -3.99 -18.23 25.85
N GLY A 676 -3.78 -19.23 24.98
CA GLY A 676 -4.62 -19.52 23.83
C GLY A 676 -4.37 -18.62 22.62
N TYR A 677 -3.21 -17.96 22.54
CA TYR A 677 -2.81 -17.13 21.40
C TYR A 677 -1.84 -17.88 20.48
N ALA A 678 -2.23 -18.09 19.22
CA ALA A 678 -1.39 -18.75 18.23
C ALA A 678 -0.46 -17.76 17.52
N ASP A 679 0.85 -17.85 17.74
CA ASP A 679 1.80 -17.06 16.94
C ASP A 679 2.24 -17.82 15.67
N ALA A 680 1.91 -17.26 14.50
CA ALA A 680 2.26 -17.83 13.20
C ALA A 680 3.71 -17.59 12.77
N TYR A 681 4.41 -16.63 13.37
CA TYR A 681 5.79 -16.29 13.01
C TYR A 681 6.82 -16.96 13.91
N GLY A 682 6.36 -17.75 14.90
CA GLY A 682 7.23 -18.38 15.89
C GLY A 682 8.11 -17.35 16.59
N THR A 683 7.57 -16.15 16.87
CA THR A 683 8.29 -15.17 17.65
C THR A 683 8.58 -15.77 19.01
N ARG A 684 9.80 -15.53 19.51
CA ARG A 684 10.19 -15.98 20.84
C ARG A 684 9.23 -15.36 21.85
N ASP A 685 8.76 -16.15 22.81
CA ASP A 685 8.03 -15.62 23.96
C ASP A 685 8.90 -14.60 24.68
N MET A 686 8.32 -13.42 24.93
CA MET A 686 8.98 -12.34 25.64
C MET A 686 8.95 -12.63 27.14
N THR A 687 10.02 -12.29 27.86
CA THR A 687 9.99 -12.37 29.33
C THR A 687 9.05 -11.31 29.90
N ALA A 688 8.67 -11.45 31.17
CA ALA A 688 7.85 -10.44 31.85
C ALA A 688 8.51 -9.05 31.80
N GLU A 689 9.84 -8.96 31.93
CA GLU A 689 10.61 -7.72 31.80
C GLU A 689 10.52 -7.12 30.39
N GLU A 690 10.64 -7.96 29.36
CA GLU A 690 10.59 -7.51 27.96
C GLU A 690 9.19 -6.98 27.61
N ILE A 691 8.14 -7.64 28.09
CA ILE A 691 6.75 -7.21 27.94
C ILE A 691 6.50 -5.91 28.70
N ALA A 692 7.00 -5.81 29.94
CA ALA A 692 6.94 -4.61 30.76
C ALA A 692 7.58 -3.39 30.08
N ILE A 693 8.77 -3.56 29.49
CA ILE A 693 9.48 -2.51 28.76
C ILE A 693 8.68 -2.11 27.50
N ALA A 694 8.24 -3.08 26.71
CA ALA A 694 7.47 -2.81 25.49
C ALA A 694 6.15 -2.08 25.79
N PHE A 695 5.45 -2.49 26.85
CA PHE A 695 4.22 -1.86 27.31
C PHE A 695 4.46 -0.41 27.76
N ARG A 696 5.51 -0.16 28.58
CA ARG A 696 5.90 1.21 28.99
C ARG A 696 6.18 2.08 27.77
N ASP A 697 7.01 1.60 26.85
CA ASP A 697 7.46 2.40 25.72
C ASP A 697 6.30 2.74 24.78
N ALA A 698 5.38 1.80 24.55
CA ALA A 698 4.15 2.06 23.81
C ALA A 698 3.27 3.12 24.48
N LEU A 699 3.10 3.07 25.81
CA LEU A 699 2.33 4.06 26.56
C LEU A 699 2.99 5.45 26.56
N LYS A 700 4.32 5.52 26.63
CA LYS A 700 5.05 6.78 26.47
C LYS A 700 4.81 7.40 25.10
N VAL A 701 4.81 6.58 24.04
CA VAL A 701 4.49 7.04 22.68
C VAL A 701 3.04 7.53 22.60
N ALA A 702 2.09 6.75 23.13
CA ALA A 702 0.67 7.14 23.15
C ALA A 702 0.48 8.48 23.87
N ALA A 703 1.10 8.65 25.04
CA ALA A 703 1.06 9.89 25.81
C ALA A 703 1.66 11.08 25.06
N ALA A 704 2.84 10.91 24.43
CA ALA A 704 3.50 11.96 23.66
C ALA A 704 2.68 12.37 22.41
N SER A 705 1.88 11.46 21.86
CA SER A 705 1.01 11.73 20.72
C SER A 705 -0.36 12.32 21.09
N ALA A 706 -0.77 12.25 22.35
CA ALA A 706 -2.17 12.40 22.75
C ALA A 706 -2.83 13.72 22.31
N GLU A 707 -2.17 14.86 22.53
CA GLU A 707 -2.73 16.17 22.15
C GLU A 707 -2.91 16.28 20.63
N ARG A 708 -1.97 15.73 19.86
CA ARG A 708 -2.08 15.70 18.39
C ARG A 708 -3.24 14.83 17.94
N GLU A 709 -3.37 13.63 18.51
CA GLU A 709 -4.41 12.68 18.16
C GLU A 709 -5.80 13.21 18.54
N MET A 710 -5.94 13.83 19.71
CA MET A 710 -7.18 14.51 20.13
C MET A 710 -7.51 15.71 19.24
N ALA A 711 -6.52 16.49 18.80
CA ALA A 711 -6.71 17.58 17.84
C ALA A 711 -7.13 17.09 16.44
N GLU A 712 -6.90 15.81 16.14
CA GLU A 712 -7.39 15.15 14.93
C GLU A 712 -8.76 14.47 15.12
N GLY A 713 -9.40 14.66 16.28
CA GLY A 713 -10.70 14.06 16.59
C GLY A 713 -10.63 12.58 16.96
N ARG A 714 -9.43 12.09 17.32
CA ARG A 714 -9.19 10.70 17.70
C ARG A 714 -9.22 10.53 19.23
N VAL A 715 -9.81 9.42 19.68
CA VAL A 715 -9.93 8.99 21.08
C VAL A 715 -9.17 7.70 21.29
N ILE A 716 -8.80 7.42 22.55
CA ILE A 716 -8.20 6.14 22.90
C ILE A 716 -9.23 5.02 22.68
N ARG A 717 -8.85 4.02 21.90
CA ARG A 717 -9.57 2.76 21.72
C ARG A 717 -8.78 1.65 22.40
N TRP A 718 -9.47 0.94 23.26
CA TRP A 718 -8.89 -0.21 23.94
C TRP A 718 -8.98 -1.43 23.05
N PRO A 719 -7.94 -2.27 23.08
CA PRO A 719 -7.92 -3.50 22.32
C PRO A 719 -9.10 -4.40 22.70
N SER A 720 -9.58 -5.16 21.73
CA SER A 720 -10.66 -6.15 21.93
C SER A 720 -10.13 -7.58 22.07
N ASN A 721 -8.82 -7.77 21.92
CA ASN A 721 -8.15 -9.06 21.98
C ASN A 721 -6.77 -8.91 22.65
N ILE A 722 -6.18 -10.03 23.08
CA ILE A 722 -4.87 -10.08 23.77
C ILE A 722 -3.66 -9.87 22.86
N GLY A 723 -3.84 -9.90 21.54
CA GLY A 723 -2.77 -9.63 20.56
C GLY A 723 -2.40 -8.14 20.49
N GLU A 724 -3.36 -7.28 20.80
CA GLU A 724 -3.20 -5.84 20.94
C GLU A 724 -3.11 -5.53 22.45
N PHE A 725 -1.93 -5.51 23.04
CA PHE A 725 -1.80 -5.29 24.50
C PHE A 725 -1.58 -3.81 24.86
N VAL A 726 -1.75 -2.90 23.90
CA VAL A 726 -1.55 -1.45 24.05
C VAL A 726 -2.77 -0.69 23.49
N PRO A 727 -3.16 0.45 24.10
CA PRO A 727 -4.22 1.29 23.55
C PRO A 727 -3.86 1.80 22.15
N THR A 728 -4.86 1.90 21.28
CA THR A 728 -4.73 2.50 19.95
C THR A 728 -5.52 3.80 19.88
N TRP A 729 -5.26 4.62 18.86
CA TRP A 729 -6.05 5.82 18.58
C TRP A 729 -7.08 5.51 17.49
N GLY A 730 -8.35 5.74 17.79
CA GLY A 730 -9.44 5.56 16.84
C GLY A 730 -10.40 6.73 16.88
N TYR A 731 -11.52 6.62 16.19
CA TYR A 731 -12.56 7.65 16.18
C TYR A 731 -13.70 7.24 17.08
N ASP A 732 -14.35 8.20 17.72
CA ASP A 732 -15.49 7.93 18.62
C ASP A 732 -16.74 7.50 17.83
N SER A 733 -16.89 8.07 16.63
CA SER A 733 -17.94 7.76 15.66
C SER A 733 -17.35 7.15 14.39
N LYS A 734 -18.11 6.24 13.77
CA LYS A 734 -17.80 5.65 12.46
C LYS A 734 -17.75 6.67 11.33
N TYR A 735 -18.55 7.73 11.42
CA TYR A 735 -18.62 8.79 10.40
C TYR A 735 -17.40 9.72 10.39
N ASN A 736 -16.62 9.68 11.47
CA ASN A 736 -15.38 10.44 11.59
C ASN A 736 -14.17 9.58 11.21
N ASN A 737 -14.38 8.28 10.93
CA ASN A 737 -13.34 7.37 10.48
C ASN A 737 -13.33 7.32 8.94
N PRO A 738 -12.30 7.87 8.26
CA PRO A 738 -12.23 7.89 6.80
C PRO A 738 -12.35 6.50 6.16
N THR A 739 -11.81 5.47 6.82
CA THR A 739 -11.85 4.09 6.33
C THR A 739 -13.26 3.51 6.41
N LEU A 740 -13.97 3.69 7.53
CA LEU A 740 -15.34 3.19 7.66
C LEU A 740 -16.30 3.96 6.75
N VAL A 741 -16.14 5.28 6.62
CA VAL A 741 -16.89 6.09 5.64
C VAL A 741 -16.63 5.60 4.21
N SER A 742 -15.39 5.23 3.88
CA SER A 742 -15.08 4.63 2.59
C SER A 742 -15.82 3.30 2.37
N TYR A 743 -15.88 2.43 3.39
CA TYR A 743 -16.62 1.16 3.33
C TYR A 743 -18.14 1.35 3.23
N ILE A 744 -18.71 2.28 3.99
CA ILE A 744 -20.13 2.64 3.90
C ILE A 744 -20.46 3.08 2.47
N LYS A 745 -19.70 4.05 1.93
CA LYS A 745 -19.87 4.53 0.55
C LYS A 745 -19.66 3.45 -0.50
N ALA A 746 -18.77 2.49 -0.26
CA ALA A 746 -18.56 1.35 -1.15
C ALA A 746 -19.76 0.38 -1.13
N ASN A 747 -20.32 0.11 0.06
CA ASN A 747 -21.50 -0.75 0.24
C ASN A 747 -22.76 -0.14 -0.40
N GLU A 748 -22.91 1.18 -0.36
CA GLU A 748 -24.01 1.91 -1.01
C GLU A 748 -23.94 1.87 -2.54
N LYS A 749 -22.74 1.69 -3.11
CA LYS A 749 -22.51 1.60 -4.56
C LYS A 749 -22.72 0.21 -5.15
N LEU A 750 -22.94 -0.81 -4.31
CA LEU A 750 -23.12 -2.17 -4.80
C LEU A 750 -24.42 -2.30 -5.61
N ALA A 751 -24.47 -3.27 -6.53
CA ALA A 751 -25.68 -3.71 -7.22
C ALA A 751 -26.75 -4.23 -6.24
N PHE A 752 -26.29 -4.75 -5.10
CA PHE A 752 -27.10 -5.08 -3.92
C PHE A 752 -26.71 -4.14 -2.78
N PRO A 753 -27.16 -2.87 -2.82
CA PRO A 753 -26.73 -1.86 -1.87
C PRO A 753 -27.29 -2.11 -0.47
N ILE A 754 -26.59 -1.57 0.52
CA ILE A 754 -27.05 -1.49 1.92
C ILE A 754 -26.51 -0.20 2.55
N ALA A 755 -27.40 0.58 3.17
CA ALA A 755 -27.05 1.83 3.82
C ALA A 755 -26.34 1.60 5.16
N ASP A 756 -25.46 2.54 5.54
CA ASP A 756 -24.84 2.64 6.87
C ASP A 756 -24.05 1.40 7.37
N ARG A 757 -23.70 0.49 6.45
CA ARG A 757 -22.95 -0.71 6.80
C ARG A 757 -21.45 -0.43 6.81
N GLU A 758 -20.85 -0.60 7.98
CA GLU A 758 -19.43 -0.32 8.24
C GLU A 758 -18.45 -1.32 7.63
N TYR A 759 -18.88 -2.56 7.42
CA TYR A 759 -17.99 -3.66 7.03
C TYR A 759 -18.40 -4.31 5.72
N PRO A 760 -17.43 -4.76 4.90
CA PRO A 760 -17.70 -5.51 3.69
C PRO A 760 -18.24 -6.92 3.98
N ARG A 761 -18.61 -7.66 2.93
CA ARG A 761 -19.01 -9.07 3.03
C ARG A 761 -17.85 -9.97 3.46
N ASN A 762 -18.14 -10.97 4.29
CA ASN A 762 -17.15 -12.00 4.63
C ASN A 762 -16.96 -13.01 3.47
N GLY A 763 -15.98 -13.91 3.60
CA GLY A 763 -15.63 -14.83 2.51
C GLY A 763 -16.71 -15.88 2.21
N ALA A 764 -17.50 -16.27 3.21
CA ALA A 764 -18.60 -17.21 3.04
C ALA A 764 -19.77 -16.56 2.28
N ASP A 765 -20.09 -15.30 2.60
CA ASP A 765 -21.10 -14.51 1.89
C ASP A 765 -20.69 -14.32 0.42
N GLN A 766 -19.42 -13.98 0.17
CA GLN A 766 -18.87 -13.83 -1.18
C GLN A 766 -18.96 -15.14 -1.97
N SER A 767 -18.58 -16.27 -1.38
CA SER A 767 -18.63 -17.60 -2.02
C SER A 767 -20.05 -18.01 -2.42
N LYS A 768 -21.03 -17.74 -1.55
CA LYS A 768 -22.43 -18.16 -1.72
C LYS A 768 -23.29 -17.14 -2.47
N GLY A 769 -22.73 -15.97 -2.81
CA GLY A 769 -23.48 -14.85 -3.36
C GLY A 769 -24.54 -14.31 -2.40
N LYS A 770 -24.26 -14.26 -1.09
CA LYS A 770 -25.16 -13.63 -0.11
C LYS A 770 -24.85 -12.14 -0.01
N TYR A 771 -25.89 -11.33 0.11
CA TYR A 771 -25.81 -9.88 0.21
C TYR A 771 -26.58 -9.42 1.45
N PRO A 772 -25.91 -8.84 2.45
CA PRO A 772 -26.61 -8.40 3.67
C PRO A 772 -27.65 -7.31 3.38
N GLY A 773 -28.77 -7.36 4.09
CA GLY A 773 -29.97 -6.58 3.77
C GLY A 773 -30.80 -7.15 2.61
N TRP A 774 -30.45 -8.35 2.12
CA TRP A 774 -31.19 -9.07 1.08
C TRP A 774 -31.38 -10.54 1.46
N THR A 775 -32.54 -11.07 1.09
CA THR A 775 -32.85 -12.51 1.15
C THR A 775 -32.88 -13.08 -0.25
N ASP A 776 -32.36 -14.29 -0.43
CA ASP A 776 -32.36 -15.00 -1.71
C ASP A 776 -33.17 -16.28 -1.66
N GLN A 777 -33.82 -16.60 -2.78
CA GLN A 777 -34.57 -17.82 -2.99
C GLN A 777 -34.13 -18.48 -4.30
N ASP A 778 -33.90 -19.80 -4.28
CA ASP A 778 -33.70 -20.58 -5.50
C ASP A 778 -35.04 -20.74 -6.25
N ILE A 779 -35.08 -20.24 -7.48
CA ILE A 779 -36.24 -20.31 -8.38
C ILE A 779 -35.91 -21.05 -9.67
N SER A 780 -34.85 -21.86 -9.69
CA SER A 780 -34.38 -22.60 -10.87
C SER A 780 -35.46 -23.48 -11.51
N SER A 781 -36.44 -23.96 -10.72
CA SER A 781 -37.57 -24.76 -11.19
C SER A 781 -38.52 -24.01 -12.13
N THR A 782 -38.48 -22.67 -12.14
CA THR A 782 -39.28 -21.83 -13.04
C THR A 782 -38.65 -21.65 -14.42
N TYR A 783 -37.40 -22.06 -14.58
CA TYR A 783 -36.64 -21.91 -15.82
C TYR A 783 -36.39 -23.26 -16.51
N ARG A 784 -36.42 -23.25 -17.85
CA ARG A 784 -35.95 -24.38 -18.65
C ARG A 784 -34.44 -24.34 -18.77
N ILE A 785 -33.75 -25.08 -17.90
CA ILE A 785 -32.28 -25.13 -17.85
C ILE A 785 -31.75 -26.25 -18.78
N PRO A 786 -30.91 -25.91 -19.78
CA PRO A 786 -30.26 -26.92 -20.62
C PRO A 786 -29.39 -27.88 -19.80
N GLY A 787 -29.47 -29.18 -20.08
CA GLY A 787 -28.75 -30.21 -19.32
C GLY A 787 -29.43 -30.65 -18.01
N GLY A 788 -30.62 -30.15 -17.70
CA GLY A 788 -31.45 -30.61 -16.58
C GLY A 788 -31.43 -29.68 -15.37
N LYS A 789 -32.25 -30.00 -14.35
CA LYS A 789 -32.37 -29.22 -13.12
C LYS A 789 -31.03 -29.18 -12.38
N PRO A 790 -30.65 -28.04 -11.77
CA PRO A 790 -29.45 -27.96 -10.96
C PRO A 790 -29.58 -28.85 -9.73
N SER A 791 -28.46 -29.43 -9.33
CA SER A 791 -28.28 -30.07 -8.03
C SER A 791 -27.06 -29.46 -7.36
N TYR A 792 -27.14 -29.18 -6.06
CA TYR A 792 -26.04 -28.59 -5.31
C TYR A 792 -25.24 -29.69 -4.62
N GLY A 793 -23.96 -29.75 -4.92
CA GLY A 793 -22.98 -30.61 -4.24
C GLY A 793 -22.00 -29.79 -3.42
N GLN A 794 -21.47 -30.38 -2.36
CA GLN A 794 -20.35 -29.81 -1.62
C GLN A 794 -19.32 -30.91 -1.34
N THR A 795 -18.04 -30.62 -1.60
CA THR A 795 -16.95 -31.54 -1.25
C THR A 795 -16.63 -31.48 0.24
N SER A 796 -15.89 -32.46 0.76
CA SER A 796 -15.50 -32.55 2.19
C SER A 796 -14.70 -31.33 2.69
N ASN A 797 -14.10 -30.56 1.80
CA ASN A 797 -13.40 -29.31 2.08
C ASN A 797 -14.30 -28.06 1.95
N GLY A 798 -15.62 -28.21 1.89
CA GLY A 798 -16.56 -27.09 1.88
C GLY A 798 -16.66 -26.33 0.55
N ARG A 799 -16.15 -26.88 -0.56
CA ARG A 799 -16.30 -26.27 -1.89
C ARG A 799 -17.62 -26.69 -2.54
N ASP A 800 -18.34 -25.70 -3.05
CA ASP A 800 -19.66 -25.88 -3.65
C ASP A 800 -19.58 -26.13 -5.17
N PHE A 801 -20.42 -27.05 -5.68
CA PHE A 801 -20.58 -27.38 -7.10
C PHE A 801 -22.05 -27.24 -7.54
N ILE A 802 -22.26 -27.04 -8.85
CA ILE A 802 -23.59 -27.14 -9.48
C ILE A 802 -23.56 -28.26 -10.52
N ASP A 803 -24.23 -29.36 -10.20
CA ASP A 803 -24.37 -30.53 -11.07
C ASP A 803 -25.61 -30.39 -11.98
N GLY A 804 -25.91 -31.44 -12.76
CA GLY A 804 -26.97 -31.41 -13.78
C GLY A 804 -26.58 -30.47 -14.93
N GLY A 805 -27.45 -29.50 -15.25
CA GLY A 805 -27.18 -28.46 -16.25
C GLY A 805 -26.08 -27.46 -15.84
N GLY A 806 -25.69 -27.45 -14.56
CA GLY A 806 -24.64 -26.58 -14.04
C GLY A 806 -24.98 -25.08 -13.99
N ILE A 807 -26.25 -24.75 -14.20
CA ILE A 807 -26.82 -23.39 -14.12
C ILE A 807 -27.95 -23.41 -13.09
N ALA A 808 -27.99 -22.41 -12.20
CA ALA A 808 -29.09 -22.17 -11.27
C ALA A 808 -29.52 -20.71 -11.31
N VAL A 809 -30.74 -20.39 -10.85
CA VAL A 809 -31.24 -19.00 -10.78
C VAL A 809 -31.75 -18.69 -9.39
N ARG A 810 -31.32 -17.57 -8.84
CA ARG A 810 -31.81 -17.05 -7.55
C ARG A 810 -32.47 -15.70 -7.72
N GLU A 811 -33.59 -15.50 -7.04
CA GLU A 811 -34.24 -14.19 -6.87
C GLU A 811 -33.82 -13.61 -5.52
N TYR A 812 -33.39 -12.35 -5.53
CA TYR A 812 -33.00 -11.56 -4.37
C TYR A 812 -34.10 -10.53 -4.08
N THR A 813 -34.58 -10.52 -2.84
CA THR A 813 -35.58 -9.58 -2.32
C THR A 813 -34.94 -8.73 -1.22
N PRO A 814 -35.04 -7.40 -1.28
CA PRO A 814 -34.51 -6.53 -0.23
C PRO A 814 -35.31 -6.70 1.06
N ASN A 815 -34.62 -6.70 2.19
CA ASN A 815 -35.25 -6.73 3.51
C ASN A 815 -35.95 -5.39 3.80
N SER A 816 -36.96 -5.39 4.66
CA SER A 816 -37.76 -4.20 4.99
C SER A 816 -36.95 -3.06 5.60
N ASP A 817 -35.82 -3.37 6.24
CA ASP A 817 -34.88 -2.42 6.86
C ASP A 817 -33.82 -1.87 5.87
N ASN A 818 -33.76 -2.40 4.64
CA ASN A 818 -32.80 -1.96 3.62
C ASN A 818 -33.45 -1.00 2.61
N SER A 819 -33.57 0.29 2.96
CA SER A 819 -34.20 1.32 2.12
C SER A 819 -33.59 1.43 0.72
N LEU A 820 -32.26 1.47 0.60
CA LEU A 820 -31.57 1.50 -0.69
C LEU A 820 -31.87 0.27 -1.54
N GLY A 821 -32.04 -0.90 -0.90
CA GLY A 821 -32.44 -2.10 -1.60
C GLY A 821 -33.89 -2.05 -2.09
N GLN A 822 -34.81 -1.50 -1.29
CA GLN A 822 -36.21 -1.32 -1.69
C GLN A 822 -36.34 -0.47 -2.96
N GLU A 823 -35.52 0.58 -3.11
CA GLU A 823 -35.48 1.41 -4.32
C GLU A 823 -35.07 0.63 -5.58
N LYS A 824 -34.25 -0.42 -5.44
CA LYS A 824 -33.82 -1.28 -6.56
C LYS A 824 -34.83 -2.38 -6.89
N GLY A 825 -35.66 -2.77 -5.92
CA GLY A 825 -36.60 -3.87 -6.06
C GLY A 825 -35.93 -5.25 -6.19
N LYS A 826 -36.73 -6.25 -6.58
CA LYS A 826 -36.28 -7.63 -6.74
C LYS A 826 -35.31 -7.78 -7.92
N GLN A 827 -34.31 -8.63 -7.78
CA GLN A 827 -33.33 -8.91 -8.83
C GLN A 827 -33.09 -10.41 -8.99
N LYS A 828 -32.76 -10.86 -10.21
CA LYS A 828 -32.51 -12.27 -10.51
C LYS A 828 -31.10 -12.48 -11.01
N VAL A 829 -30.42 -13.48 -10.46
CA VAL A 829 -29.02 -13.80 -10.77
C VAL A 829 -28.90 -15.26 -11.20
N ALA A 830 -28.29 -15.47 -12.36
CA ALA A 830 -27.89 -16.80 -12.81
C ALA A 830 -26.54 -17.17 -12.18
N PHE A 831 -26.45 -18.37 -11.61
CA PHE A 831 -25.24 -18.98 -11.10
C PHE A 831 -24.76 -20.06 -12.07
N MET A 832 -23.50 -19.99 -12.48
CA MET A 832 -22.85 -20.94 -13.39
C MET A 832 -21.63 -21.58 -12.72
N ASP A 833 -21.49 -22.89 -12.84
CA ASP A 833 -20.26 -23.60 -12.49
C ASP A 833 -19.38 -23.81 -13.73
N ALA A 834 -18.24 -23.12 -13.80
CA ALA A 834 -17.34 -23.20 -14.96
C ALA A 834 -16.65 -24.57 -15.08
N SER A 835 -16.65 -25.40 -14.02
CA SER A 835 -16.13 -26.77 -14.10
C SER A 835 -17.12 -27.76 -14.74
N ASN A 836 -18.34 -27.31 -15.03
CA ASN A 836 -19.38 -28.09 -15.72
C ASN A 836 -19.43 -27.71 -17.22
N PRO A 837 -19.04 -28.60 -18.15
CA PRO A 837 -19.03 -28.30 -19.59
C PRO A 837 -20.41 -27.94 -20.17
N ASN A 838 -21.49 -28.51 -19.62
CA ASN A 838 -22.84 -28.17 -20.06
C ASN A 838 -23.18 -26.71 -19.77
N ALA A 839 -22.78 -26.21 -18.60
CA ALA A 839 -23.01 -24.82 -18.22
C ALA A 839 -22.23 -23.87 -19.14
N VAL A 840 -20.94 -24.16 -19.36
CA VAL A 840 -20.04 -23.39 -20.25
C VAL A 840 -20.61 -23.27 -21.67
N ASN A 841 -21.14 -24.36 -22.21
CA ASN A 841 -21.68 -24.39 -23.57
C ASN A 841 -23.04 -23.69 -23.70
N ASN A 842 -23.85 -23.65 -22.64
CA ASN A 842 -25.26 -23.25 -22.73
C ASN A 842 -25.60 -21.89 -22.09
N ILE A 843 -24.73 -21.32 -21.24
CA ILE A 843 -25.05 -20.11 -20.45
C ILE A 843 -25.49 -18.93 -21.31
N ILE A 844 -24.85 -18.69 -22.47
CA ILE A 844 -25.18 -17.54 -23.32
C ILE A 844 -26.56 -17.68 -23.94
N GLN A 845 -26.91 -18.87 -24.44
CA GLN A 845 -28.25 -19.13 -24.97
C GLN A 845 -29.31 -19.02 -23.87
N PHE A 846 -29.00 -19.54 -22.68
CA PHE A 846 -29.86 -19.43 -21.51
C PHE A 846 -30.15 -17.96 -21.15
N LEU A 847 -29.13 -17.12 -21.02
CA LEU A 847 -29.31 -15.69 -20.68
C LEU A 847 -30.04 -14.91 -21.78
N ARG A 848 -29.80 -15.22 -23.05
CA ARG A 848 -30.51 -14.57 -24.18
C ARG A 848 -32.01 -14.85 -24.17
N SER A 849 -32.40 -16.04 -23.70
CA SER A 849 -33.79 -16.49 -23.62
C SER A 849 -34.51 -16.00 -22.36
N ASN A 850 -33.77 -15.52 -21.35
CA ASN A 850 -34.30 -15.11 -20.04
C ASN A 850 -33.79 -13.71 -19.68
N ARG A 851 -34.38 -12.69 -20.33
CA ARG A 851 -33.97 -11.29 -20.22
C ARG A 851 -34.32 -10.63 -18.87
N ASP A 852 -35.11 -11.29 -18.05
CA ASP A 852 -35.45 -10.88 -16.68
C ASP A 852 -34.30 -11.13 -15.69
N ILE A 853 -33.24 -11.85 -16.09
CA ILE A 853 -32.03 -12.05 -15.32
C ILE A 853 -31.08 -10.86 -15.52
N SER A 854 -30.70 -10.21 -14.43
CA SER A 854 -29.84 -9.02 -14.42
C SER A 854 -28.41 -9.28 -13.93
N GLY A 855 -28.17 -10.42 -13.27
CA GLY A 855 -26.85 -10.80 -12.77
C GLY A 855 -26.34 -12.14 -13.28
N LEU A 856 -25.02 -12.26 -13.41
CA LEU A 856 -24.32 -13.51 -13.68
C LEU A 856 -23.22 -13.74 -12.64
N PHE A 857 -23.23 -14.92 -12.04
CA PHE A 857 -22.25 -15.36 -11.05
C PHE A 857 -21.57 -16.63 -11.55
N ILE A 858 -20.28 -16.55 -11.87
CA ILE A 858 -19.49 -17.66 -12.39
C ILE A 858 -18.48 -18.10 -11.32
N LYS A 859 -18.53 -19.38 -10.94
CA LYS A 859 -17.57 -19.97 -9.99
C LYS A 859 -16.74 -21.09 -10.60
N ASN A 860 -15.68 -21.48 -9.88
CA ASN A 860 -14.80 -22.59 -10.24
C ASN A 860 -14.06 -22.39 -11.59
N ILE A 861 -13.76 -21.14 -11.97
CA ILE A 861 -13.08 -20.83 -13.23
C ILE A 861 -11.64 -21.35 -13.16
N GLY A 862 -11.31 -22.29 -14.04
CA GLY A 862 -10.00 -22.90 -14.13
C GLY A 862 -9.73 -24.03 -13.13
N LEU A 863 -10.76 -24.49 -12.40
CA LEU A 863 -10.62 -25.54 -11.38
C LEU A 863 -10.15 -26.89 -11.96
N LYS A 864 -10.66 -27.27 -13.15
CA LYS A 864 -10.30 -28.52 -13.83
C LYS A 864 -9.19 -28.33 -14.88
N ASP A 865 -9.03 -27.10 -15.37
CA ASP A 865 -8.04 -26.72 -16.37
C ASP A 865 -7.59 -25.29 -16.09
N GLU A 866 -6.35 -25.13 -15.63
CA GLU A 866 -5.79 -23.81 -15.33
C GLU A 866 -5.75 -22.85 -16.55
N ASN A 867 -5.87 -23.39 -17.77
CA ASN A 867 -5.91 -22.64 -19.03
C ASN A 867 -7.34 -22.43 -19.56
N GLN A 868 -8.37 -22.66 -18.74
CA GLN A 868 -9.74 -22.44 -19.14
C GLN A 868 -9.97 -21.00 -19.63
N ASP A 869 -10.31 -20.86 -20.91
CA ASP A 869 -10.60 -19.59 -21.57
C ASP A 869 -12.12 -19.32 -21.54
N ILE A 870 -12.52 -18.24 -20.86
CA ILE A 870 -13.92 -17.80 -20.79
C ILE A 870 -14.23 -16.62 -21.72
N SER A 871 -13.31 -16.22 -22.61
CA SER A 871 -13.47 -15.11 -23.55
C SER A 871 -14.77 -15.17 -24.34
N ASN A 872 -15.15 -16.37 -24.82
CA ASN A 872 -16.33 -16.54 -25.66
C ASN A 872 -17.63 -16.30 -24.90
N ILE A 873 -17.66 -16.61 -23.60
CA ILE A 873 -18.78 -16.28 -22.71
C ILE A 873 -18.80 -14.77 -22.51
N LEU A 874 -17.70 -14.19 -22.04
CA LEU A 874 -17.61 -12.77 -21.68
C LEU A 874 -17.95 -11.83 -22.85
N LYS A 875 -17.50 -12.14 -24.07
CA LYS A 875 -17.82 -11.34 -25.29
C LYS A 875 -19.31 -11.34 -25.64
N GLN A 876 -20.07 -12.34 -25.20
CA GLN A 876 -21.43 -12.58 -25.66
C GLN A 876 -22.49 -12.40 -24.56
N ILE A 877 -22.08 -11.98 -23.37
CA ILE A 877 -23.00 -11.64 -22.27
C ILE A 877 -24.02 -10.61 -22.78
N PRO A 878 -25.33 -10.85 -22.64
CA PRO A 878 -26.35 -9.91 -23.09
C PRO A 878 -26.38 -8.65 -22.21
N SER A 879 -26.81 -7.53 -22.79
CA SER A 879 -26.91 -6.23 -22.11
C SER A 879 -27.89 -6.17 -20.94
N SER A 880 -28.74 -7.20 -20.74
CA SER A 880 -29.56 -7.32 -19.54
C SER A 880 -28.73 -7.60 -18.28
N ILE A 881 -27.51 -8.14 -18.45
CA ILE A 881 -26.59 -8.41 -17.35
C ILE A 881 -25.78 -7.16 -17.04
N ASP A 882 -26.07 -6.53 -15.92
CA ASP A 882 -25.34 -5.35 -15.43
C ASP A 882 -24.47 -5.66 -14.20
N LYS A 883 -24.63 -6.85 -13.60
CA LYS A 883 -23.79 -7.37 -12.52
C LYS A 883 -23.09 -8.67 -12.91
N LEU A 884 -21.76 -8.70 -12.75
CA LEU A 884 -20.95 -9.90 -12.97
C LEU A 884 -20.11 -10.25 -11.72
N THR A 885 -20.08 -11.52 -11.34
CA THR A 885 -19.12 -12.05 -10.35
C THR A 885 -18.32 -13.19 -10.96
N LEU A 886 -16.99 -13.13 -10.87
CA LEU A 886 -16.06 -14.14 -11.38
C LEU A 886 -15.22 -14.69 -10.22
N ILE A 887 -15.31 -15.98 -9.94
CA ILE A 887 -14.49 -16.67 -8.94
C ILE A 887 -13.51 -17.61 -9.63
N TYR A 888 -12.23 -17.26 -9.51
CA TYR A 888 -11.12 -17.98 -10.12
C TYR A 888 -10.51 -19.02 -9.18
N ASP A 889 -10.16 -20.16 -9.77
CA ASP A 889 -9.34 -21.25 -9.21
C ASP A 889 -8.00 -21.38 -9.98
N THR A 890 -7.64 -20.34 -10.74
CA THR A 890 -6.38 -20.21 -11.49
C THR A 890 -5.94 -18.75 -11.53
N GLU A 891 -4.62 -18.49 -11.53
CA GLU A 891 -4.06 -17.14 -11.67
C GLU A 891 -4.11 -16.60 -13.11
N LYS A 892 -4.30 -17.48 -14.11
CA LYS A 892 -4.12 -17.14 -15.53
C LYS A 892 -5.14 -16.15 -16.10
N MET A 893 -6.33 -16.05 -15.48
CA MET A 893 -7.43 -15.13 -15.84
C MET A 893 -7.64 -14.91 -17.36
N ILE A 894 -7.54 -15.99 -18.14
CA ILE A 894 -7.53 -15.92 -19.60
C ILE A 894 -8.87 -15.37 -20.11
N GLY A 895 -8.81 -14.34 -20.95
CA GLY A 895 -9.98 -13.73 -21.56
C GLY A 895 -10.63 -12.60 -20.79
N ILE A 896 -10.09 -12.19 -19.64
CA ILE A 896 -10.64 -11.09 -18.82
C ILE A 896 -10.77 -9.78 -19.61
N SER A 897 -9.88 -9.51 -20.56
CA SER A 897 -9.91 -8.33 -21.43
C SER A 897 -11.19 -8.22 -22.26
N ALA A 898 -11.92 -9.32 -22.48
CA ALA A 898 -13.22 -9.34 -23.16
C ALA A 898 -14.27 -8.47 -22.46
N LEU A 899 -14.14 -8.23 -21.14
CA LEU A 899 -15.05 -7.37 -20.38
C LEU A 899 -15.03 -5.92 -20.85
N LYS A 900 -13.97 -5.47 -21.55
CA LYS A 900 -13.82 -4.06 -21.95
C LYS A 900 -14.99 -3.51 -22.77
N ASN A 901 -15.72 -4.39 -23.46
CA ASN A 901 -16.87 -4.03 -24.29
C ASN A 901 -18.22 -4.12 -23.55
N LEU A 902 -18.26 -4.63 -22.33
CA LEU A 902 -19.47 -4.73 -21.52
C LEU A 902 -19.66 -3.47 -20.68
N ARG A 903 -20.91 -3.05 -20.53
CA ARG A 903 -21.31 -2.01 -19.58
C ARG A 903 -21.84 -2.67 -18.33
N LEU A 904 -21.10 -2.57 -17.23
CA LEU A 904 -21.44 -3.23 -15.97
C LEU A 904 -21.59 -2.17 -14.88
N LYS A 905 -22.66 -2.23 -14.11
CA LYS A 905 -22.74 -1.49 -12.85
C LYS A 905 -21.72 -2.02 -11.85
N GLN A 906 -21.57 -3.35 -11.81
CA GLN A 906 -20.65 -4.00 -10.89
C GLN A 906 -19.98 -5.23 -11.51
N ALA A 907 -18.66 -5.32 -11.31
CA ALA A 907 -17.88 -6.53 -11.56
C ALA A 907 -17.10 -6.95 -10.30
N GLU A 908 -17.24 -8.21 -9.87
CA GLU A 908 -16.49 -8.77 -8.74
C GLU A 908 -15.43 -9.75 -9.24
N LEU A 909 -14.20 -9.61 -8.75
CA LEU A 909 -13.08 -10.51 -9.02
C LEU A 909 -12.63 -11.19 -7.74
N LEU A 910 -13.00 -12.47 -7.61
CA LEU A 910 -12.76 -13.27 -6.42
C LEU A 910 -11.91 -14.50 -6.76
N THR A 911 -11.33 -15.10 -5.73
CA THR A 911 -10.57 -16.34 -5.84
C THR A 911 -10.71 -17.20 -4.61
N THR A 912 -10.42 -18.48 -4.77
CA THR A 912 -10.30 -19.51 -3.72
C THR A 912 -8.83 -19.85 -3.40
N LEU A 913 -7.91 -19.45 -4.29
CA LEU A 913 -6.46 -19.58 -4.10
C LEU A 913 -5.95 -18.45 -3.19
N PRO A 914 -4.70 -18.50 -2.69
CA PRO A 914 -4.09 -17.38 -1.96
C PRO A 914 -4.25 -16.06 -2.73
N ASN A 915 -5.04 -15.13 -2.19
CA ASN A 915 -5.48 -13.94 -2.91
C ASN A 915 -4.47 -12.79 -2.87
N THR A 916 -3.29 -13.02 -2.31
CA THR A 916 -2.18 -12.05 -2.23
C THR A 916 -0.90 -12.55 -2.90
N ASP A 917 -0.98 -13.56 -3.77
CA ASP A 917 0.18 -14.08 -4.53
C ASP A 917 0.57 -13.10 -5.65
N ASP A 918 1.79 -12.57 -5.59
CA ASP A 918 2.34 -11.68 -6.61
C ASP A 918 3.73 -12.12 -7.10
N ASN A 919 4.07 -13.42 -7.01
CA ASN A 919 5.42 -14.03 -7.11
C ASN A 919 6.32 -13.69 -8.34
N ILE A 920 5.92 -12.80 -9.24
CA ILE A 920 6.75 -12.30 -10.33
C ILE A 920 7.98 -11.56 -9.78
N GLY A 921 9.17 -12.08 -10.08
CA GLY A 921 10.46 -11.48 -9.74
C GLY A 921 11.03 -11.84 -8.37
N ASP A 922 10.33 -12.55 -7.50
CA ASP A 922 10.84 -12.83 -6.15
C ASP A 922 11.72 -14.11 -6.13
N GLY A 923 13.04 -13.90 -6.23
CA GLY A 923 14.07 -14.86 -6.66
C GLY A 923 14.40 -16.08 -5.80
N ASN A 924 13.45 -16.64 -5.03
CA ASN A 924 13.66 -17.88 -4.25
C ASN A 924 12.63 -18.99 -4.53
N LEU A 925 11.68 -18.81 -5.46
CA LEU A 925 10.69 -19.82 -5.82
C LEU A 925 10.91 -20.28 -7.27
N SER A 926 11.01 -21.59 -7.48
CA SER A 926 11.82 -22.23 -8.53
C SER A 926 11.41 -22.04 -10.00
N ILE A 927 10.28 -21.43 -10.35
CA ILE A 927 9.88 -21.10 -11.74
C ILE A 927 8.64 -20.19 -11.68
N TYR A 928 8.75 -18.93 -12.11
CA TYR A 928 7.77 -17.86 -11.85
C TYR A 928 6.31 -18.28 -12.10
N LYS A 929 5.58 -18.52 -11.01
CA LYS A 929 4.11 -18.62 -11.01
C LYS A 929 3.55 -17.32 -11.58
N PHE A 930 2.47 -17.43 -12.33
CA PHE A 930 1.86 -16.32 -13.04
C PHE A 930 1.56 -15.17 -12.05
N GLY A 931 1.11 -15.47 -10.84
CA GLY A 931 0.74 -14.47 -9.83
C GLY A 931 -0.48 -13.67 -10.26
N TRP A 932 -1.15 -13.02 -9.31
CA TRP A 932 -2.35 -12.23 -9.60
C TRP A 932 -2.01 -10.94 -10.34
N GLY A 933 -2.35 -10.91 -11.63
CA GLY A 933 -2.25 -9.74 -12.48
C GLY A 933 -3.59 -9.39 -13.11
N ILE A 934 -3.83 -8.09 -13.27
CA ILE A 934 -5.06 -7.54 -13.83
C ILE A 934 -4.76 -6.84 -15.14
N ASP A 935 -5.60 -7.08 -16.16
CA ASP A 935 -5.71 -6.17 -17.31
C ASP A 935 -6.74 -5.08 -16.97
N PRO A 936 -6.32 -3.84 -16.65
CA PRO A 936 -7.26 -2.83 -16.19
C PRO A 936 -8.27 -2.40 -17.25
N ILE A 937 -7.96 -2.61 -18.55
CA ILE A 937 -8.86 -2.24 -19.65
C ILE A 937 -10.20 -2.97 -19.58
N ALA A 938 -10.22 -4.15 -18.94
CA ALA A 938 -11.41 -4.94 -18.69
C ALA A 938 -12.53 -4.14 -18.02
N PHE A 939 -12.19 -3.10 -17.25
CA PHE A 939 -13.14 -2.31 -16.45
C PHE A 939 -13.41 -0.91 -17.00
N LYS A 940 -13.00 -0.61 -18.25
CA LYS A 940 -13.16 0.73 -18.86
C LYS A 940 -14.61 1.22 -18.79
N ASN A 941 -15.55 0.31 -18.97
CA ASN A 941 -16.99 0.57 -19.00
C ASN A 941 -17.72 0.01 -17.76
N THR A 942 -16.99 -0.21 -16.66
CA THR A 942 -17.56 -0.65 -15.37
C THR A 942 -17.69 0.54 -14.44
N GLU A 943 -18.83 0.67 -13.76
CA GLU A 943 -19.07 1.75 -12.80
C GLU A 943 -18.35 1.52 -11.47
N PHE A 944 -18.32 0.27 -10.98
CA PHE A 944 -17.67 -0.08 -9.72
C PHE A 944 -17.14 -1.52 -9.66
N VAL A 945 -15.96 -1.69 -9.04
CA VAL A 945 -15.36 -2.98 -8.72
C VAL A 945 -15.13 -3.04 -7.21
N PRO A 946 -16.00 -3.73 -6.44
CA PRO A 946 -15.86 -3.79 -4.99
C PRO A 946 -14.67 -4.65 -4.59
N TYR A 947 -14.17 -4.40 -3.38
CA TYR A 947 -13.06 -5.14 -2.78
C TYR A 947 -13.38 -5.46 -1.32
N ASP A 948 -14.14 -6.54 -1.14
CA ASP A 948 -14.59 -7.01 0.18
C ASP A 948 -13.48 -7.82 0.86
N PHE A 949 -12.45 -7.15 1.38
CA PHE A 949 -11.21 -7.84 1.78
C PHE A 949 -11.44 -8.97 2.79
N GLN A 950 -11.02 -10.16 2.37
CA GLN A 950 -10.98 -11.39 3.16
C GLN A 950 -9.79 -12.20 2.68
N MET A 951 -8.95 -12.70 3.60
CA MET A 951 -7.85 -13.58 3.22
C MET A 951 -8.40 -14.97 2.91
N THR A 952 -8.15 -15.48 1.71
CA THR A 952 -8.50 -16.87 1.36
C THR A 952 -7.65 -17.87 2.12
N ARG A 953 -6.41 -17.47 2.45
CA ARG A 953 -5.54 -18.14 3.42
C ARG A 953 -4.84 -17.08 4.25
N GLY A 954 -5.17 -17.04 5.54
CA GLY A 954 -4.67 -16.11 6.54
C GLY A 954 -4.44 -16.80 7.89
N TRP A 955 -4.22 -16.00 8.92
CA TRP A 955 -3.85 -16.49 10.26
C TRP A 955 -4.88 -17.45 10.87
N ASP A 956 -6.17 -17.19 10.66
CA ASP A 956 -7.25 -17.97 11.26
C ASP A 956 -7.56 -19.28 10.53
N ASN A 957 -7.08 -19.44 9.28
CA ASN A 957 -7.46 -20.55 8.41
C ASN A 957 -6.29 -21.20 7.65
N TYR A 958 -5.02 -20.87 7.94
CA TYR A 958 -3.86 -21.46 7.25
C TYR A 958 -3.74 -22.99 7.38
N LYS A 959 -4.33 -23.58 8.43
CA LYS A 959 -4.43 -25.05 8.65
C LYS A 959 -5.80 -25.61 8.30
N SER A 960 -6.75 -24.76 7.93
CA SER A 960 -8.08 -25.22 7.55
C SER A 960 -8.01 -25.89 6.19
N ASN A 961 -8.65 -27.06 6.08
CA ASN A 961 -8.89 -27.66 4.78
C ASN A 961 -10.05 -26.97 4.06
N ILE A 962 -10.81 -26.09 4.73
CA ILE A 962 -11.97 -25.42 4.16
C ILE A 962 -11.53 -24.43 3.08
N VAL A 963 -12.23 -24.43 1.95
CA VAL A 963 -12.03 -23.45 0.87
C VAL A 963 -12.71 -22.14 1.24
N TYR A 964 -11.92 -21.07 1.34
CA TYR A 964 -12.41 -19.71 1.55
C TYR A 964 -12.35 -18.93 0.24
N THR A 965 -13.31 -18.02 0.04
CA THR A 965 -13.33 -17.09 -1.10
C THR A 965 -12.99 -15.69 -0.62
N GLY A 966 -12.24 -14.93 -1.42
CA GLY A 966 -11.93 -13.54 -1.15
C GLY A 966 -11.54 -12.79 -2.43
N PRO A 967 -11.52 -11.44 -2.40
CA PRO A 967 -11.19 -10.64 -3.57
C PRO A 967 -9.71 -10.79 -3.93
N ILE A 968 -9.40 -10.78 -5.22
CA ILE A 968 -8.02 -10.89 -5.70
C ILE A 968 -7.28 -9.57 -5.48
N GLN A 969 -6.12 -9.63 -4.82
CA GLN A 969 -5.25 -8.48 -4.63
C GLN A 969 -4.24 -8.35 -5.76
N PHE A 970 -4.49 -7.42 -6.67
CA PHE A 970 -3.60 -7.21 -7.81
C PHE A 970 -2.42 -6.31 -7.47
N ASN A 971 -1.22 -6.88 -7.49
CA ASN A 971 0.02 -6.12 -7.41
C ASN A 971 0.75 -6.01 -8.77
N VAL A 972 0.16 -6.60 -9.82
CA VAL A 972 0.71 -6.67 -11.17
C VAL A 972 -0.28 -6.08 -12.17
N ILE A 973 0.15 -5.12 -12.98
CA ILE A 973 -0.58 -4.69 -14.19
C ILE A 973 -0.16 -5.62 -15.33
N ARG A 974 -1.10 -6.41 -15.86
CA ARG A 974 -0.87 -7.38 -16.93
C ARG A 974 -1.87 -7.17 -18.06
N PRO A 975 -1.52 -6.40 -19.10
CA PRO A 975 -2.33 -6.36 -20.31
C PRO A 975 -2.41 -7.74 -20.98
N ASP A 976 -3.60 -8.11 -21.44
CA ASP A 976 -3.86 -9.41 -22.06
C ASP A 976 -3.31 -9.50 -23.50
N LYS A 977 -3.30 -10.72 -24.03
CA LYS A 977 -2.90 -10.98 -25.41
C LYS A 977 -3.83 -10.24 -26.38
N GLY A 978 -3.23 -9.47 -27.29
CA GLY A 978 -3.96 -8.70 -28.31
C GLY A 978 -4.32 -7.27 -27.90
N SER A 979 -4.02 -6.84 -26.67
CA SER A 979 -4.18 -5.45 -26.26
C SER A 979 -3.35 -4.50 -27.14
N THR A 980 -3.99 -3.44 -27.62
CA THR A 980 -3.33 -2.38 -28.41
C THR A 980 -2.55 -1.44 -27.49
N LEU A 981 -1.69 -0.58 -28.06
CA LEU A 981 -0.99 0.44 -27.26
C LEU A 981 -1.97 1.39 -26.57
N ASP A 982 -3.10 1.69 -27.21
CA ASP A 982 -4.15 2.55 -26.64
C ASP A 982 -4.90 1.88 -25.49
N ASP A 983 -5.21 0.58 -25.62
CA ASP A 983 -5.76 -0.23 -24.53
C ASP A 983 -4.83 -0.18 -23.31
N ILE A 984 -3.51 -0.38 -23.54
CA ILE A 984 -2.50 -0.35 -22.47
C ILE A 984 -2.43 1.04 -21.84
N LYS A 985 -2.32 2.11 -22.63
CA LYS A 985 -2.31 3.50 -22.13
C LYS A 985 -3.52 3.79 -21.26
N THR A 986 -4.71 3.46 -21.77
CA THR A 986 -5.98 3.63 -21.05
C THR A 986 -5.99 2.83 -19.75
N GLY A 987 -5.53 1.58 -19.76
CA GLY A 987 -5.45 0.74 -18.57
C GLY A 987 -4.53 1.31 -17.49
N PHE A 988 -3.35 1.82 -17.87
CA PHE A 988 -2.44 2.49 -16.93
C PHE A 988 -3.05 3.77 -16.36
N ASP A 989 -3.70 4.58 -17.19
CA ASP A 989 -4.36 5.82 -16.75
C ASP A 989 -5.52 5.54 -15.78
N MET A 990 -6.24 4.43 -15.96
CA MET A 990 -7.25 3.96 -15.00
C MET A 990 -6.64 3.68 -13.64
N VAL A 991 -5.62 2.83 -13.57
CA VAL A 991 -4.98 2.43 -12.30
C VAL A 991 -4.34 3.62 -11.59
N LEU A 992 -3.65 4.48 -12.34
CA LEU A 992 -2.77 5.51 -11.76
C LEU A 992 -3.46 6.87 -11.60
N ARG A 993 -4.55 7.15 -12.30
CA ARG A 993 -5.18 8.48 -12.31
C ARG A 993 -6.69 8.46 -12.16
N THR A 994 -7.42 7.86 -13.10
CA THR A 994 -8.88 8.08 -13.24
C THR A 994 -9.72 7.20 -12.33
N LYS A 995 -9.22 6.02 -11.95
CA LYS A 995 -9.84 5.08 -11.00
C LYS A 995 -8.91 4.78 -9.82
N LYS A 996 -8.06 5.75 -9.47
CA LYS A 996 -7.01 5.58 -8.46
C LYS A 996 -7.57 5.34 -7.04
N ASP A 997 -8.83 5.65 -6.80
CA ASP A 997 -9.56 5.44 -5.54
C ASP A 997 -10.16 4.04 -5.42
N TRP A 998 -10.14 3.24 -6.49
CA TRP A 998 -10.65 1.86 -6.45
C TRP A 998 -9.65 0.94 -5.75
N ARG A 999 -10.06 0.33 -4.65
CA ARG A 999 -9.21 -0.55 -3.83
C ARG A 999 -8.57 -1.72 -4.61
N VAL A 1000 -9.21 -2.20 -5.68
CA VAL A 1000 -8.65 -3.23 -6.58
C VAL A 1000 -7.35 -2.79 -7.27
N PHE A 1001 -7.15 -1.47 -7.43
CA PHE A 1001 -5.98 -0.82 -8.06
C PHE A 1001 -4.98 -0.23 -7.07
N ASN A 1002 -5.06 -0.64 -5.80
CA ASN A 1002 -4.24 -0.10 -4.72
C ASN A 1002 -3.14 -1.07 -4.24
N GLY A 1003 -2.94 -2.18 -4.95
CA GLY A 1003 -1.89 -3.15 -4.60
C GLY A 1003 -2.11 -3.79 -3.22
N GLN A 1004 -1.00 -4.27 -2.64
CA GLN A 1004 -1.02 -4.94 -1.34
C GLN A 1004 -1.25 -4.01 -0.14
N PHE A 1005 -0.79 -2.77 -0.23
CA PHE A 1005 -0.77 -1.86 0.91
C PHE A 1005 -2.07 -1.07 1.10
N GLY A 1006 -3.02 -1.16 0.16
CA GLY A 1006 -4.31 -0.47 0.26
C GLY A 1006 -4.19 1.02 -0.02
N ASP A 1007 -4.82 1.87 0.79
CA ASP A 1007 -4.74 3.33 0.56
C ASP A 1007 -3.27 3.79 0.42
N GLN A 1008 -3.02 4.78 -0.44
CA GLN A 1008 -1.66 5.23 -0.82
C GLN A 1008 -0.81 4.20 -1.58
N GLY A 1009 -1.32 2.99 -1.81
CA GLY A 1009 -0.72 1.95 -2.63
C GLY A 1009 -1.16 1.97 -4.09
N TYR A 1010 -0.45 1.20 -4.91
CA TYR A 1010 -0.75 0.87 -6.30
C TYR A 1010 0.02 -0.41 -6.70
N PRO A 1011 -0.35 -1.10 -7.80
CA PRO A 1011 0.43 -2.20 -8.34
C PRO A 1011 1.87 -1.79 -8.63
N ILE A 1012 2.85 -2.45 -8.00
CA ILE A 1012 4.27 -2.13 -8.17
C ILE A 1012 4.99 -3.02 -9.19
N LYS A 1013 4.27 -3.88 -9.90
CA LYS A 1013 4.82 -4.79 -10.93
C LYS A 1013 4.08 -4.60 -12.25
N ILE A 1014 4.79 -4.73 -13.37
CA ILE A 1014 4.23 -4.72 -14.72
C ILE A 1014 4.61 -6.02 -15.42
N ASP A 1015 3.64 -6.66 -16.06
CA ASP A 1015 3.84 -7.85 -16.87
C ASP A 1015 3.34 -7.64 -18.29
N LEU A 1016 4.28 -7.43 -19.22
CA LEU A 1016 4.04 -7.30 -20.65
C LEU A 1016 4.24 -8.62 -21.40
N SER A 1017 4.48 -9.75 -20.72
CA SER A 1017 4.87 -11.01 -21.38
C SER A 1017 3.81 -11.60 -22.31
N LEU A 1018 2.53 -11.24 -22.14
CA LEU A 1018 1.45 -11.65 -23.03
C LEU A 1018 1.28 -10.72 -24.24
N THR A 1019 2.02 -9.60 -24.29
CA THR A 1019 1.92 -8.57 -25.31
C THR A 1019 3.07 -8.65 -26.32
N LYS A 1020 3.04 -7.78 -27.33
CA LYS A 1020 4.14 -7.57 -28.29
C LYS A 1020 5.06 -6.40 -27.92
N PHE A 1021 4.88 -5.78 -26.76
CA PHE A 1021 5.58 -4.55 -26.38
C PHE A 1021 6.83 -4.85 -25.55
N ASN A 1022 8.00 -4.49 -26.08
CA ASN A 1022 9.30 -4.78 -25.46
C ASN A 1022 9.78 -3.67 -24.50
N SER A 1023 8.97 -2.64 -24.27
CA SER A 1023 9.25 -1.54 -23.33
C SER A 1023 7.98 -0.81 -22.91
N LEU A 1024 8.12 0.22 -22.08
CA LEU A 1024 7.03 1.09 -21.63
C LEU A 1024 6.90 2.35 -22.50
N LYS A 1025 7.46 2.33 -23.72
CA LYS A 1025 7.40 3.44 -24.67
C LYS A 1025 5.96 3.90 -24.92
N GLY A 1026 5.73 5.20 -24.75
CA GLY A 1026 4.44 5.84 -24.98
C GLY A 1026 3.43 5.70 -23.84
N ILE A 1027 3.73 5.02 -22.74
CA ILE A 1027 2.83 4.92 -21.58
C ILE A 1027 3.09 6.09 -20.63
N ASN A 1028 2.06 6.80 -20.19
CA ASN A 1028 2.23 7.91 -19.25
C ASN A 1028 2.32 7.38 -17.81
N LEU A 1029 3.54 7.21 -17.28
CA LEU A 1029 3.77 6.71 -15.92
C LEU A 1029 3.91 7.82 -14.87
N GLY A 1030 3.96 9.09 -15.26
CA GLY A 1030 4.03 10.23 -14.33
C GLY A 1030 5.13 10.09 -13.27
N GLU A 1031 4.77 10.19 -12.00
CA GLU A 1031 5.66 10.04 -10.84
C GLU A 1031 5.78 8.60 -10.31
N TYR A 1032 5.07 7.64 -10.91
CA TYR A 1032 5.00 6.27 -10.43
C TYR A 1032 6.22 5.44 -10.86
N TYR A 1033 6.60 4.48 -10.02
CA TYR A 1033 7.74 3.58 -10.21
C TYR A 1033 7.31 2.12 -10.00
N PHE A 1034 7.99 1.19 -10.66
CA PHE A 1034 7.61 -0.23 -10.66
C PHE A 1034 8.80 -1.10 -10.35
N ARG A 1035 8.71 -1.91 -9.30
CA ARG A 1035 9.82 -2.77 -8.86
C ARG A 1035 10.20 -3.79 -9.91
N VAL A 1036 9.21 -4.38 -10.58
CA VAL A 1036 9.42 -5.47 -11.53
C VAL A 1036 8.77 -5.15 -12.86
N LEU A 1037 9.52 -5.36 -13.94
CA LEU A 1037 9.02 -5.33 -15.31
C LEU A 1037 9.30 -6.67 -15.98
N LYS A 1038 8.24 -7.40 -16.35
CA LYS A 1038 8.34 -8.63 -17.13
C LYS A 1038 8.10 -8.33 -18.60
N LEU A 1039 9.08 -8.64 -19.45
CA LEU A 1039 9.07 -8.34 -20.88
C LEU A 1039 8.75 -9.61 -21.70
N PRO A 1040 8.07 -9.48 -22.85
CA PRO A 1040 7.88 -10.60 -23.75
C PRO A 1040 9.23 -11.05 -24.32
N SER A 1041 9.45 -12.36 -24.36
CA SER A 1041 10.61 -12.98 -25.01
C SER A 1041 10.23 -14.33 -25.59
N LYS A 1042 11.04 -14.83 -26.53
CA LYS A 1042 10.90 -16.17 -27.10
C LYS A 1042 12.29 -16.80 -27.14
N ARG A 1043 12.42 -18.03 -26.62
CA ARG A 1043 13.66 -18.80 -26.58
C ARG A 1043 14.78 -18.09 -25.80
N SER A 1044 16.02 -18.28 -26.24
CA SER A 1044 17.26 -17.86 -25.59
C SER A 1044 17.58 -16.37 -25.70
N THR A 1045 16.94 -15.63 -26.62
CA THR A 1045 17.32 -14.23 -26.92
C THR A 1045 16.15 -13.27 -26.83
N PHE A 1046 16.31 -12.21 -26.05
CA PHE A 1046 15.41 -11.04 -26.05
C PHE A 1046 15.95 -9.95 -26.96
N THR A 1047 15.17 -9.51 -27.94
CA THR A 1047 15.57 -8.47 -28.91
C THR A 1047 14.92 -7.13 -28.60
N PHE A 1048 15.72 -6.05 -28.60
CA PHE A 1048 15.27 -4.68 -28.37
C PHE A 1048 15.94 -3.69 -29.32
N ASN A 1049 15.17 -2.79 -29.94
CA ASN A 1049 15.70 -1.80 -30.88
C ASN A 1049 16.30 -0.59 -30.13
N ILE A 1050 17.54 -0.23 -30.45
CA ILE A 1050 18.25 0.92 -29.86
C ILE A 1050 17.50 2.23 -30.09
N ALA A 1051 16.84 2.37 -31.24
CA ALA A 1051 16.00 3.53 -31.58
C ALA A 1051 14.92 3.82 -30.52
N ASP A 1052 14.48 2.81 -29.79
CA ASP A 1052 13.45 2.94 -28.75
C ASP A 1052 14.03 3.19 -27.36
N LEU A 1053 15.35 3.07 -27.16
CA LEU A 1053 15.98 3.10 -25.85
C LEU A 1053 15.69 4.40 -25.09
N GLY A 1054 15.83 5.55 -25.75
CA GLY A 1054 15.57 6.87 -25.15
C GLY A 1054 14.12 7.09 -24.70
N ALA A 1055 13.16 6.37 -25.28
CA ALA A 1055 11.75 6.45 -24.98
C ALA A 1055 11.21 5.25 -24.18
N SER A 1056 12.05 4.27 -23.88
CA SER A 1056 11.67 2.96 -23.30
C SER A 1056 11.13 3.02 -21.87
N GLN A 1057 11.53 4.05 -21.11
CA GLN A 1057 11.21 4.25 -19.69
C GLN A 1057 11.66 3.12 -18.75
N PHE A 1058 12.69 2.35 -19.08
CA PHE A 1058 13.25 1.34 -18.17
C PHE A 1058 13.75 1.93 -16.84
N SER A 1059 14.13 3.21 -16.80
CA SER A 1059 14.52 3.92 -15.58
C SER A 1059 13.39 4.03 -14.53
N LYS A 1060 12.14 3.71 -14.90
CA LYS A 1060 10.98 3.68 -14.00
C LYS A 1060 11.01 2.54 -12.99
N ILE A 1061 11.95 1.61 -13.10
CA ILE A 1061 12.20 0.64 -12.04
C ILE A 1061 13.15 1.16 -10.95
N LEU A 1062 13.90 2.23 -11.23
CA LEU A 1062 14.94 2.76 -10.35
C LEU A 1062 14.33 3.69 -9.28
N ALA A 1063 13.97 3.11 -8.14
CA ALA A 1063 13.52 3.78 -6.92
C ALA A 1063 14.11 3.10 -5.68
N ASP A 1064 13.97 3.75 -4.52
CA ASP A 1064 14.36 3.19 -3.23
C ASP A 1064 13.30 2.18 -2.76
N TRP A 1065 13.48 0.91 -3.12
CA TRP A 1065 12.62 -0.19 -2.71
C TRP A 1065 12.95 -0.73 -1.30
N GLY A 1066 13.90 -0.11 -0.59
CA GLY A 1066 14.39 -0.57 0.70
C GLY A 1066 15.51 -1.63 0.60
N PRO A 1067 16.00 -2.14 1.74
CA PRO A 1067 17.23 -2.92 1.80
C PRO A 1067 17.11 -4.36 1.26
N THR A 1068 15.88 -4.89 1.16
CA THR A 1068 15.63 -6.29 0.79
C THR A 1068 15.05 -6.44 -0.61
N ALA A 1069 14.35 -5.43 -1.12
CA ALA A 1069 13.72 -5.47 -2.43
C ALA A 1069 14.60 -4.76 -3.47
N LYS A 1070 14.77 -5.40 -4.63
CA LYS A 1070 15.59 -4.88 -5.73
C LYS A 1070 14.74 -4.67 -6.99
N PRO A 1071 15.07 -3.68 -7.83
CA PRO A 1071 14.43 -3.52 -9.12
C PRO A 1071 14.85 -4.64 -10.08
N MET A 1072 13.92 -5.17 -10.87
CA MET A 1072 14.17 -6.34 -11.71
C MET A 1072 13.49 -6.23 -13.08
N ILE A 1073 14.19 -6.73 -14.10
CA ILE A 1073 13.61 -7.03 -15.41
C ILE A 1073 13.68 -8.53 -15.62
N VAL A 1074 12.52 -9.15 -15.81
CA VAL A 1074 12.38 -10.59 -16.06
C VAL A 1074 11.80 -10.83 -17.45
N PHE A 1075 12.00 -12.03 -17.98
CA PHE A 1075 11.60 -12.36 -19.35
C PHE A 1075 10.44 -13.38 -19.36
N GLY A 1076 9.62 -13.31 -20.39
CA GLY A 1076 8.46 -14.20 -20.58
C GLY A 1076 8.86 -15.67 -20.72
N ASP A 1077 9.96 -15.90 -21.43
CA ASP A 1077 10.60 -17.21 -21.58
C ASP A 1077 11.74 -17.38 -20.56
N LEU A 1078 11.71 -18.47 -19.81
CA LEU A 1078 12.71 -18.81 -18.80
C LEU A 1078 14.08 -19.15 -19.42
N GLN A 1079 14.12 -19.50 -20.70
CA GLN A 1079 15.36 -19.85 -21.41
C GLN A 1079 16.14 -18.61 -21.87
N THR A 1080 15.55 -17.41 -21.77
CA THR A 1080 16.18 -16.17 -22.21
C THR A 1080 17.45 -15.90 -21.40
N SER A 1081 18.60 -16.02 -22.06
CA SER A 1081 19.95 -15.86 -21.48
C SER A 1081 20.79 -14.80 -22.19
N LYS A 1082 20.35 -14.36 -23.38
CA LYS A 1082 21.01 -13.35 -24.21
C LYS A 1082 20.08 -12.18 -24.48
N ILE A 1083 20.67 -10.98 -24.62
CA ILE A 1083 19.99 -9.77 -25.03
C ILE A 1083 20.58 -9.30 -26.35
N HIS A 1084 19.76 -9.09 -27.37
CA HIS A 1084 20.16 -8.46 -28.62
C HIS A 1084 19.68 -7.01 -28.65
N LEU A 1085 20.62 -6.07 -28.66
CA LEU A 1085 20.35 -4.65 -28.87
C LEU A 1085 20.57 -4.34 -30.35
N LYS A 1086 19.46 -4.34 -31.10
CA LYS A 1086 19.42 -4.19 -32.55
C LYS A 1086 19.48 -2.72 -32.96
N GLY A 1087 20.27 -2.39 -33.97
CA GLY A 1087 20.40 -1.04 -34.53
C GLY A 1087 21.84 -0.56 -34.64
N THR A 1088 22.00 0.69 -35.08
CA THR A 1088 23.31 1.32 -35.29
C THR A 1088 23.56 2.50 -34.35
N ALA A 1089 24.77 3.07 -34.43
CA ALA A 1089 25.12 4.28 -33.69
C ALA A 1089 24.20 5.48 -33.97
N GLN A 1090 23.57 5.57 -35.14
CA GLN A 1090 22.63 6.64 -35.49
C GLN A 1090 21.27 6.51 -34.81
N ASP A 1091 20.93 5.31 -34.33
CA ASP A 1091 19.63 5.04 -33.70
C ASP A 1091 19.57 5.57 -32.25
N PHE A 1092 20.72 5.90 -31.64
CA PHE A 1092 20.73 6.50 -30.31
C PHE A 1092 20.07 7.90 -30.34
N SER A 1093 19.00 8.05 -29.57
CA SER A 1093 18.25 9.29 -29.46
C SER A 1093 17.76 9.55 -28.03
N GLY A 1094 17.46 10.81 -27.72
CA GLY A 1094 16.96 11.22 -26.41
C GLY A 1094 17.96 10.98 -25.26
N LYS A 1095 17.43 10.95 -24.03
CA LYS A 1095 18.23 10.76 -22.80
C LYS A 1095 18.34 9.28 -22.44
N TRP A 1096 19.01 8.50 -23.29
CA TRP A 1096 19.08 7.05 -23.24
C TRP A 1096 19.96 6.47 -22.12
N ASN A 1097 20.92 7.21 -21.56
CA ASN A 1097 21.86 6.68 -20.54
C ASN A 1097 21.15 6.19 -19.27
N LYS A 1098 20.16 6.94 -18.76
CA LYS A 1098 19.34 6.52 -17.60
C LYS A 1098 18.46 5.29 -17.93
N GLU A 1099 18.02 5.15 -19.17
CA GLU A 1099 17.17 4.04 -19.59
C GLU A 1099 18.01 2.77 -19.75
N LEU A 1100 19.21 2.88 -20.32
CA LEU A 1100 20.20 1.80 -20.33
C LEU A 1100 20.56 1.36 -18.90
N GLN A 1101 20.81 2.32 -18.00
CA GLN A 1101 21.07 2.03 -16.59
C GLN A 1101 19.92 1.24 -15.95
N GLY A 1102 18.67 1.66 -16.17
CA GLY A 1102 17.48 0.95 -15.68
C GLY A 1102 17.42 -0.47 -16.21
N PHE A 1103 17.60 -0.63 -17.53
CA PHE A 1103 17.57 -1.92 -18.20
C PHE A 1103 18.64 -2.88 -17.65
N LEU A 1104 19.90 -2.47 -17.66
CA LEU A 1104 21.03 -3.30 -17.22
C LEU A 1104 20.95 -3.62 -15.72
N THR A 1105 20.56 -2.65 -14.88
CA THR A 1105 20.39 -2.91 -13.44
C THR A 1105 19.29 -3.94 -13.18
N GLY A 1106 18.15 -3.81 -13.87
CA GLY A 1106 17.03 -4.74 -13.73
C GLY A 1106 17.38 -6.16 -14.16
N VAL A 1107 18.02 -6.32 -15.33
CA VAL A 1107 18.47 -7.63 -15.82
C VAL A 1107 19.57 -8.23 -14.94
N LEU A 1108 20.49 -7.40 -14.45
CA LEU A 1108 21.55 -7.84 -13.56
C LEU A 1108 20.99 -8.51 -12.30
N ASN A 1109 19.98 -7.87 -11.68
CA ASN A 1109 19.33 -8.37 -10.47
C ASN A 1109 18.53 -9.66 -10.68
N ASN A 1110 18.01 -9.91 -11.88
CA ASN A 1110 17.29 -11.13 -12.25
C ASN A 1110 18.22 -12.35 -12.47
N GLN A 1111 19.47 -12.12 -12.87
CA GLN A 1111 20.49 -13.17 -13.10
C GLN A 1111 20.26 -14.12 -14.30
N GLN A 1112 19.13 -14.04 -15.00
CA GLN A 1112 18.86 -14.90 -16.17
C GLN A 1112 19.74 -14.61 -17.39
N ALA A 1113 20.03 -13.33 -17.68
CA ALA A 1113 20.82 -12.93 -18.86
C ALA A 1113 22.08 -12.15 -18.46
N ARG A 1114 23.20 -12.49 -19.13
CA ARG A 1114 24.53 -11.88 -18.90
C ARG A 1114 25.28 -11.54 -20.18
N GLU A 1115 24.77 -11.95 -21.34
CA GLU A 1115 25.37 -11.68 -22.64
C GLU A 1115 24.51 -10.67 -23.41
N ILE A 1116 25.17 -9.64 -23.94
CA ILE A 1116 24.60 -8.60 -24.79
C ILE A 1116 25.23 -8.74 -26.19
N ILE A 1117 24.40 -8.85 -27.20
CA ILE A 1117 24.78 -8.90 -28.61
C ILE A 1117 24.37 -7.58 -29.24
N VAL A 1118 25.25 -7.00 -30.07
CA VAL A 1118 24.99 -5.76 -30.83
C VAL A 1118 25.34 -5.96 -32.30
N ASP A 1119 24.75 -5.16 -33.18
CA ASP A 1119 24.94 -5.31 -34.64
C ASP A 1119 26.27 -4.73 -35.15
N ASP A 1120 26.81 -3.72 -34.45
CA ASP A 1120 28.02 -3.03 -34.89
C ASP A 1120 28.98 -2.64 -33.74
N ASN A 1121 30.24 -2.40 -34.11
CA ASN A 1121 31.31 -2.08 -33.16
C ASN A 1121 31.19 -0.68 -32.55
N ASN A 1122 30.64 0.31 -33.27
CA ASN A 1122 30.40 1.64 -32.71
C ASN A 1122 29.34 1.58 -31.61
N VAL A 1123 28.27 0.80 -31.79
CA VAL A 1123 27.24 0.56 -30.75
C VAL A 1123 27.88 -0.07 -29.51
N LYS A 1124 28.75 -1.07 -29.69
CA LYS A 1124 29.51 -1.66 -28.57
C LYS A 1124 30.32 -0.60 -27.82
N GLN A 1125 31.03 0.27 -28.54
CA GLN A 1125 31.83 1.35 -27.94
C GLN A 1125 30.97 2.40 -27.23
N ILE A 1126 29.82 2.78 -27.80
CA ILE A 1126 28.87 3.72 -27.20
C ILE A 1126 28.29 3.16 -25.90
N ILE A 1127 27.84 1.90 -25.92
CA ILE A 1127 27.23 1.24 -24.75
C ILE A 1127 28.27 1.08 -23.63
N THR A 1128 29.47 0.57 -23.94
CA THR A 1128 30.52 0.34 -22.94
C THR A 1128 31.12 1.64 -22.40
N GLY A 1129 31.13 2.72 -23.20
CA GLY A 1129 31.53 4.06 -22.77
C GLY A 1129 30.44 4.83 -22.01
N SER A 1130 29.20 4.31 -21.94
CA SER A 1130 28.10 4.95 -21.22
C SER A 1130 28.28 4.88 -19.70
N PRO A 1131 27.90 5.93 -18.94
CA PRO A 1131 27.83 5.84 -17.47
C PRO A 1131 26.77 4.84 -16.97
N GLY A 1132 25.85 4.41 -17.83
CA GLY A 1132 24.86 3.38 -17.52
C GLY A 1132 25.40 1.95 -17.62
N TRP A 1133 26.59 1.74 -18.18
CA TRP A 1133 27.20 0.43 -18.38
C TRP A 1133 27.45 -0.32 -17.07
N LYS A 1134 27.38 -1.65 -17.15
CA LYS A 1134 27.62 -2.59 -16.06
C LYS A 1134 28.64 -3.62 -16.52
N SER A 1135 29.83 -3.62 -15.91
CA SER A 1135 30.95 -4.49 -16.28
C SER A 1135 30.67 -5.99 -16.11
N GLU A 1136 29.62 -6.33 -15.37
CA GLU A 1136 29.15 -7.70 -15.16
C GLU A 1136 28.53 -8.34 -16.41
N PHE A 1137 28.24 -7.56 -17.46
CA PHE A 1137 27.77 -8.08 -18.75
C PHE A 1137 28.92 -8.31 -19.72
N LYS A 1138 28.85 -9.43 -20.45
CA LYS A 1138 29.67 -9.68 -21.64
C LYS A 1138 28.98 -9.06 -22.85
N ILE A 1139 29.73 -8.33 -23.69
CA ILE A 1139 29.20 -7.73 -24.92
C ILE A 1139 29.96 -8.18 -26.18
N SER A 1140 29.23 -8.78 -27.12
CA SER A 1140 29.72 -9.32 -28.40
C SER A 1140 29.05 -8.63 -29.59
N ILE A 1141 29.70 -8.69 -30.75
CA ILE A 1141 29.15 -8.21 -32.01
C ILE A 1141 28.57 -9.42 -32.73
N ALA A 1142 27.37 -9.30 -33.30
CA ALA A 1142 26.74 -10.38 -34.05
C ALA A 1142 27.63 -10.81 -35.24
N SER A 1143 27.85 -12.11 -35.41
CA SER A 1143 28.66 -12.69 -36.48
C SER A 1143 27.78 -13.16 -37.64
N ASP A 1144 28.12 -12.74 -38.87
CA ASP A 1144 27.49 -13.20 -40.11
C ASP A 1144 27.98 -14.61 -40.45
N ASN A 1145 27.07 -15.60 -40.45
CA ASN A 1145 27.34 -16.92 -41.01
C ASN A 1145 26.37 -17.15 -42.19
N ASN A 1146 26.88 -17.08 -43.42
CA ASN A 1146 26.22 -17.52 -44.68
C ASN A 1146 24.68 -17.32 -44.74
N GLY A 1147 24.22 -16.07 -44.62
CA GLY A 1147 22.83 -15.70 -44.92
C GLY A 1147 21.95 -15.34 -43.72
N GLY A 1148 22.49 -15.33 -42.49
CA GLY A 1148 21.77 -14.81 -41.31
C GLY A 1148 22.69 -14.54 -40.12
N LEU A 1149 22.23 -13.68 -39.19
CA LEU A 1149 22.89 -13.48 -37.91
C LEU A 1149 22.65 -14.73 -37.03
N ASN A 1150 23.73 -15.45 -36.70
CA ASN A 1150 23.62 -16.55 -35.73
C ASN A 1150 23.69 -15.99 -34.31
N PHE A 1151 22.64 -16.19 -33.52
CA PHE A 1151 22.55 -15.80 -32.12
C PHE A 1151 22.73 -16.97 -31.14
N GLU A 1152 22.92 -18.19 -31.65
CA GLU A 1152 23.17 -19.42 -30.86
C GLU A 1152 24.66 -19.63 -30.58
#